data_AF-A0A0N5CV32-F1
#
_entry.id   AF-A0A0N5CV32-F1
#
_cell.length_a   1.000
_cell.length_b   1.000
_cell.length_c   1.000
_cell.angle_alpha   90.00
_cell.angle_beta   90.00
_cell.angle_gamma   90.00
#
_symmetry.space_group_name_H-M   'P 1'
#
loop_
_entity.id
_entity.type
_entity.pdbx_description
1 polymer ?
#
loop_
_entity_poly.entity_id
_entity_poly.type
_entity_poly.pdbx_seq_one_letter_code
_entity_poly.pdbx_strand_id
1 'polypeptide(L)'
;MVSVQSLLCEVTPLFSSQYTLKAADELFFGDKMLYHYCSNDESQREKPGQNHCFKDEQSTSLESEHRDTPIHSDGLRSAIVDAKKTLKQALEDDGNDDASALLNEVAALKKMSDEMRLELANLSRDFQKLLQYVQQVGIPQLFKARYHLQSRTYLFLQLPRIGRKILILGDGDLSFSLEFARLYTEVEIHATVFETYIDYLKKYPSAQENIKKLRTYHPRVKVSFSIDACSLSLEWTGIYDDIIWNFPHHCGKTNIRKSRNLMRKTFVSIERILSGGRFHLTLAKGQSGLNPIAVILNRCLCYSQLPKHRADSWKIIYIAAEQHLILEEVSIFQREHFPSYVSSGYRNSERSFHMECGAETLVFRIALAVTKLDELHNLEKEVLKLKGAAHEFRPFFKRDLSVLYLNSDKVLELEKILFSLIEELCGFCLIGFNEVICLRTTYLGKPNRIYRLVWQSWSIPLSRNLCNVFHEEMKLMLINRFLEKHLEMTNNNVRFDEWKEKPSEEVQEQVDASKSEDFDLFGSSDEEDEEKQRIREERLKAYAKNKAKKPEGIAKSSIIMDIKPWDDTTNMEDMEKLVRSIEKDGLVWGGAKLVPLAYGIKVLQIICVVEDEKVSVDNLIEQIIEEIPDHVQSVDIVAFNKI
;
A
#
# COMPACT_ATOMS: atom_id res chain seq x y z
N MET A 1 -30.81 -40.84 -34.28
CA MET A 1 -31.78 -39.74 -34.09
C MET A 1 -32.34 -39.86 -32.68
N VAL A 2 -31.88 -39.02 -31.77
CA VAL A 2 -32.51 -38.81 -30.47
C VAL A 2 -32.95 -37.35 -30.48
N SER A 3 -34.22 -37.12 -30.15
CA SER A 3 -34.94 -35.89 -30.48
C SER A 3 -34.46 -34.68 -29.66
N VAL A 4 -34.58 -33.50 -30.27
CA VAL A 4 -34.22 -32.18 -29.72
C VAL A 4 -34.90 -31.89 -28.36
N GLN A 5 -35.94 -32.64 -27.99
CA GLN A 5 -36.61 -32.54 -26.69
C GLN A 5 -35.90 -33.28 -25.54
N SER A 6 -35.04 -34.26 -25.83
CA SER A 6 -34.27 -34.97 -24.79
C SER A 6 -33.00 -34.22 -24.36
N LEU A 7 -32.49 -33.29 -25.18
CA LEU A 7 -31.36 -32.41 -24.82
C LEU A 7 -31.80 -31.16 -24.02
N LEU A 8 -33.11 -30.92 -23.88
CA LEU A 8 -33.68 -29.77 -23.19
C LEU A 8 -34.00 -30.00 -21.70
N CYS A 9 -33.78 -31.21 -21.17
CA CYS A 9 -33.93 -31.50 -19.73
C CYS A 9 -32.61 -31.56 -18.96
N GLU A 10 -31.45 -31.59 -19.64
CA GLU A 10 -30.12 -31.58 -18.98
C GLU A 10 -29.44 -30.20 -18.97
N VAL A 11 -30.02 -29.18 -19.62
CA VAL A 11 -29.45 -27.81 -19.69
C VAL A 11 -30.19 -26.81 -18.80
N THR A 12 -31.20 -27.26 -18.03
CA THR A 12 -32.09 -26.37 -17.27
C THR A 12 -31.60 -25.94 -15.87
N PRO A 13 -30.56 -26.51 -15.24
CA PRO A 13 -29.95 -25.88 -14.06
C PRO A 13 -28.79 -24.92 -14.40
N LEU A 14 -28.38 -24.82 -15.67
CA LEU A 14 -27.21 -24.02 -16.09
C LEU A 14 -27.55 -22.60 -16.57
N PHE A 15 -28.83 -22.22 -16.57
CA PHE A 15 -29.27 -20.86 -16.91
C PHE A 15 -30.12 -20.16 -15.82
N SER A 16 -30.16 -20.69 -14.60
CA SER A 16 -30.83 -20.07 -13.45
C SER A 16 -29.88 -19.53 -12.37
N SER A 17 -28.56 -19.50 -12.60
CA SER A 17 -27.57 -19.06 -11.61
C SER A 17 -26.90 -17.71 -11.88
N GLN A 18 -27.21 -17.01 -12.98
CA GLN A 18 -26.71 -15.63 -13.19
C GLN A 18 -27.67 -14.52 -12.73
N TYR A 19 -28.93 -14.84 -12.46
CA TYR A 19 -29.89 -13.89 -11.88
C TYR A 19 -30.18 -14.14 -10.39
N THR A 20 -29.87 -15.33 -9.87
CA THR A 20 -30.01 -15.62 -8.43
C THR A 20 -28.85 -15.05 -7.61
N LEU A 21 -27.68 -14.84 -8.22
CA LEU A 21 -26.55 -14.12 -7.60
C LEU A 21 -26.70 -12.58 -7.64
N LYS A 22 -27.60 -12.05 -8.48
CA LYS A 22 -27.99 -10.63 -8.41
C LYS A 22 -29.19 -10.39 -7.52
N ALA A 23 -30.09 -11.36 -7.40
CA ALA A 23 -31.24 -11.27 -6.50
C ALA A 23 -30.88 -11.57 -5.02
N ALA A 24 -29.83 -12.33 -4.72
CA ALA A 24 -29.38 -12.52 -3.33
C ALA A 24 -28.67 -11.28 -2.73
N ASP A 25 -28.04 -10.44 -3.58
CA ASP A 25 -27.44 -9.15 -3.18
C ASP A 25 -28.50 -8.04 -3.03
N GLU A 26 -29.68 -8.15 -3.65
CA GLU A 26 -30.75 -7.16 -3.50
C GLU A 26 -31.86 -7.57 -2.51
N LEU A 27 -31.84 -8.81 -1.98
CA LEU A 27 -32.81 -9.30 -0.97
C LEU A 27 -32.29 -9.33 0.47
N PHE A 28 -31.00 -9.14 0.72
CA PHE A 28 -30.43 -9.01 2.08
C PHE A 28 -29.95 -7.59 2.42
N PHE A 29 -29.72 -6.73 1.43
CA PHE A 29 -29.23 -5.36 1.64
C PHE A 29 -30.35 -4.34 1.40
N GLY A 30 -31.34 -4.37 2.30
CA GLY A 30 -32.29 -3.28 2.48
C GLY A 30 -31.76 -2.28 3.52
N ASP A 31 -31.33 -1.11 3.03
CA ASP A 31 -31.22 0.19 3.70
C ASP A 31 -30.72 0.25 5.17
N LYS A 32 -29.43 0.56 5.32
CA LYS A 32 -28.96 1.79 6.00
C LYS A 32 -27.47 2.04 5.73
N MET A 33 -27.17 3.27 5.35
CA MET A 33 -25.91 3.76 4.79
C MET A 33 -24.64 3.41 5.58
N LEU A 34 -23.64 2.85 4.90
CA LEU A 34 -22.27 2.66 5.38
C LEU A 34 -21.25 3.05 4.31
N TYR A 35 -20.26 3.85 4.70
CA TYR A 35 -19.06 4.18 3.92
C TYR A 35 -18.24 2.90 3.67
N HIS A 36 -18.00 2.52 2.42
CA HIS A 36 -17.18 1.34 2.09
C HIS A 36 -15.77 1.69 1.64
N TYR A 37 -14.81 1.23 2.43
CA TYR A 37 -13.37 1.14 2.14
C TYR A 37 -13.10 -0.09 1.25
N CYS A 38 -12.48 0.08 0.09
CA CYS A 38 -11.85 -1.01 -0.67
C CYS A 38 -10.32 -0.87 -0.62
N SER A 39 -9.66 -1.83 0.02
CA SER A 39 -8.21 -2.05 -0.06
C SER A 39 -7.91 -3.00 -1.22
N ASN A 40 -6.79 -2.79 -1.91
CA ASN A 40 -6.29 -3.62 -3.00
C ASN A 40 -6.16 -5.10 -2.62
N ASP A 41 -7.04 -5.95 -3.13
CA ASP A 41 -6.78 -7.36 -3.39
C ASP A 41 -7.50 -7.78 -4.68
N GLU A 42 -6.92 -7.43 -5.82
CA GLU A 42 -7.24 -8.09 -7.10
C GLU A 42 -6.23 -9.21 -7.32
N SER A 43 -6.56 -10.42 -6.88
CA SER A 43 -5.85 -11.64 -7.24
C SER A 43 -6.16 -12.00 -8.70
N GLN A 44 -5.23 -11.73 -9.61
CA GLN A 44 -5.24 -12.32 -10.96
C GLN A 44 -4.86 -13.80 -10.82
N ARG A 45 -5.84 -14.71 -10.97
CA ARG A 45 -5.62 -16.16 -11.09
C ARG A 45 -5.44 -16.50 -12.57
N GLU A 46 -4.20 -16.67 -13.02
CA GLU A 46 -3.91 -17.45 -14.24
C GLU A 46 -3.52 -18.88 -13.82
N LYS A 47 -4.14 -19.89 -14.46
CA LYS A 47 -3.86 -21.32 -14.24
C LYS A 47 -2.72 -21.80 -15.17
N PRO A 48 -1.92 -22.81 -14.78
CA PRO A 48 -0.77 -23.30 -15.55
C PRO A 48 -1.06 -24.58 -16.37
N GLY A 49 -0.29 -24.77 -17.45
CA GLY A 49 -0.12 -26.02 -18.21
C GLY A 49 0.00 -25.75 -19.72
N GLN A 50 0.88 -26.35 -20.53
CA GLN A 50 1.82 -27.48 -20.42
C GLN A 50 2.92 -27.30 -21.50
N ASN A 51 4.10 -27.86 -21.23
CA ASN A 51 5.20 -28.02 -22.19
C ASN A 51 4.82 -28.98 -23.34
N HIS A 52 5.18 -28.64 -24.59
CA HIS A 52 5.62 -29.63 -25.58
C HIS A 52 6.64 -29.03 -26.55
N CYS A 53 7.54 -29.90 -27.01
CA CYS A 53 8.82 -29.62 -27.66
C CYS A 53 8.81 -30.19 -29.10
N PHE A 54 9.38 -29.42 -30.05
CA PHE A 54 9.82 -29.69 -31.44
C PHE A 54 8.95 -30.48 -32.45
N LYS A 55 8.71 -29.87 -33.64
CA LYS A 55 9.43 -30.15 -34.91
C LYS A 55 8.93 -29.28 -36.08
N ASP A 56 9.87 -28.99 -37.00
CA ASP A 56 9.70 -28.29 -38.28
C ASP A 56 8.76 -29.00 -39.26
N GLU A 57 8.02 -28.23 -40.08
CA GLU A 57 7.90 -28.40 -41.54
C GLU A 57 7.04 -27.29 -42.20
N GLN A 58 7.22 -27.17 -43.52
CA GLN A 58 7.07 -26.01 -44.40
C GLN A 58 5.64 -25.64 -44.85
N SER A 59 5.51 -24.38 -45.29
CA SER A 59 4.57 -23.84 -46.32
C SER A 59 3.08 -23.81 -45.89
N THR A 60 2.27 -22.77 -46.12
CA THR A 60 2.07 -21.95 -47.32
C THR A 60 1.44 -20.60 -46.96
N SER A 61 1.70 -19.62 -47.81
CA SER A 61 1.03 -18.32 -47.93
C SER A 61 -0.50 -18.43 -48.00
N LEU A 62 -1.22 -17.50 -47.36
CA LEU A 62 -2.46 -16.88 -47.87
C LEU A 62 -2.76 -15.61 -47.07
N GLU A 63 -2.84 -14.50 -47.79
CA GLU A 63 -3.23 -13.16 -47.33
C GLU A 63 -4.72 -13.13 -46.91
N SER A 64 -5.05 -12.41 -45.84
CA SER A 64 -6.28 -11.60 -45.77
C SER A 64 -6.23 -10.57 -44.64
N GLU A 65 -6.20 -9.31 -45.09
CA GLU A 65 -6.66 -8.05 -44.50
C GLU A 65 -7.29 -8.08 -43.09
N HIS A 66 -6.62 -7.44 -42.13
CA HIS A 66 -7.28 -6.83 -40.98
C HIS A 66 -7.37 -5.32 -41.15
N ARG A 67 -8.62 -4.83 -41.19
CA ARG A 67 -8.98 -3.41 -41.20
C ARG A 67 -8.68 -2.78 -39.85
N ASP A 68 -7.69 -1.88 -39.83
CA ASP A 68 -7.56 -0.85 -38.80
C ASP A 68 -8.64 0.21 -39.01
N THR A 69 -9.42 0.48 -37.96
CA THR A 69 -10.30 1.66 -37.90
C THR A 69 -9.52 2.82 -37.27
N PRO A 70 -9.34 3.97 -37.94
CA PRO A 70 -8.68 5.13 -37.34
C PRO A 70 -9.65 5.97 -36.51
N ILE A 71 -9.23 6.25 -35.28
CA ILE A 71 -9.85 7.17 -34.33
C ILE A 71 -9.66 8.63 -34.79
N HIS A 72 -10.79 9.35 -34.85
CA HIS A 72 -10.97 10.82 -34.84
C HIS A 72 -10.01 11.70 -35.67
N SER A 73 -10.31 11.86 -36.97
CA SER A 73 -9.89 13.04 -37.77
C SER A 73 -11.07 13.87 -38.30
N ASP A 74 -12.31 13.52 -37.93
CA ASP A 74 -13.52 14.07 -38.55
C ASP A 74 -13.94 15.44 -38.03
N GLY A 75 -13.56 15.83 -36.80
CA GLY A 75 -13.98 17.12 -36.22
C GLY A 75 -13.43 18.34 -36.97
N LEU A 76 -12.13 18.32 -37.30
CA LEU A 76 -11.49 19.41 -38.04
C LEU A 76 -11.95 19.44 -39.51
N ARG A 77 -12.16 18.26 -40.11
CA ARG A 77 -12.70 18.16 -41.48
C ARG A 77 -14.13 18.65 -41.56
N SER A 78 -14.98 18.29 -40.59
CA SER A 78 -16.35 18.79 -40.48
C SER A 78 -16.35 20.31 -40.30
N ALA A 79 -15.54 20.84 -39.39
CA ALA A 79 -15.45 22.28 -39.15
C ALA A 79 -14.99 23.07 -40.39
N ILE A 80 -14.05 22.54 -41.18
CA ILE A 80 -13.60 23.17 -42.43
C ILE A 80 -14.68 23.09 -43.52
N VAL A 81 -15.44 21.99 -43.59
CA VAL A 81 -16.55 21.83 -44.53
C VAL A 81 -17.70 22.77 -44.18
N ASP A 82 -18.03 22.90 -42.89
CA ASP A 82 -19.06 23.80 -42.39
C ASP A 82 -18.66 25.27 -42.62
N ALA A 83 -17.41 25.65 -42.31
CA ALA A 83 -16.90 26.99 -42.60
C ALA A 83 -16.92 27.34 -44.10
N LYS A 84 -16.59 26.38 -44.97
CA LYS A 84 -16.71 26.56 -46.43
C LYS A 84 -18.15 26.71 -46.90
N LYS A 85 -19.08 26.00 -46.26
CA LYS A 85 -20.52 26.08 -46.58
C LYS A 85 -21.08 27.43 -46.16
N THR A 86 -20.72 27.92 -44.97
CA THR A 86 -21.09 29.24 -44.46
C THR A 86 -20.53 30.37 -45.32
N LEU A 87 -19.27 30.26 -45.75
CA LEU A 87 -18.63 31.24 -46.65
C LEU A 87 -19.27 31.25 -48.05
N LYS A 88 -19.62 30.07 -48.58
CA LYS A 88 -20.28 29.97 -49.88
C LYS A 88 -21.69 30.55 -49.87
N GLN A 89 -22.42 30.38 -48.78
CA GLN A 89 -23.72 31.02 -48.56
C GLN A 89 -23.59 32.54 -48.41
N ALA A 90 -22.57 33.03 -47.72
CA ALA A 90 -22.32 34.47 -47.59
C ALA A 90 -21.90 35.16 -48.92
N LEU A 91 -21.23 34.43 -49.82
CA LEU A 91 -20.83 34.91 -51.15
C LEU A 91 -21.97 34.94 -52.18
N GLU A 92 -23.05 34.18 -51.96
CA GLU A 92 -24.22 34.18 -52.83
C GLU A 92 -25.21 35.32 -52.50
N ASP A 93 -25.10 35.92 -51.30
CA ASP A 93 -26.06 36.93 -50.81
C ASP A 93 -25.55 38.39 -50.79
N ASP A 94 -24.25 38.69 -50.86
CA ASP A 94 -23.79 40.10 -50.96
C ASP A 94 -22.42 40.25 -51.64
N GLY A 95 -22.36 41.14 -52.64
CA GLY A 95 -21.13 41.50 -53.35
C GLY A 95 -20.29 42.51 -52.57
N ASN A 96 -19.51 42.05 -51.59
CA ASN A 96 -18.66 42.93 -50.78
C ASN A 96 -17.25 42.37 -50.48
N ASP A 97 -16.27 43.27 -50.36
CA ASP A 97 -14.82 43.01 -50.28
C ASP A 97 -14.37 42.13 -49.09
N ASP A 98 -15.20 41.94 -48.06
CA ASP A 98 -14.91 41.14 -46.85
C ASP A 98 -14.79 39.63 -47.10
N ALA A 99 -15.40 39.11 -48.16
CA ALA A 99 -15.29 37.69 -48.52
C ALA A 99 -13.88 37.30 -48.98
N SER A 100 -13.12 38.25 -49.54
CA SER A 100 -11.74 38.03 -49.99
C SER A 100 -10.76 37.89 -48.82
N ALA A 101 -10.99 38.62 -47.72
CA ALA A 101 -10.17 38.58 -46.52
C ALA A 101 -10.31 37.23 -45.78
N LEU A 102 -11.53 36.71 -45.66
CA LEU A 102 -11.82 35.42 -45.04
C LEU A 102 -11.27 34.24 -45.88
N LEU A 103 -11.30 34.35 -47.22
CA LEU A 103 -10.67 33.37 -48.10
C LEU A 103 -9.15 33.30 -47.91
N ASN A 104 -8.51 34.45 -47.67
CA ASN A 104 -7.08 34.52 -47.39
C ASN A 104 -6.72 33.94 -46.01
N GLU A 105 -7.53 34.16 -44.98
CA GLU A 105 -7.35 33.54 -43.66
C GLU A 105 -7.52 32.01 -43.69
N VAL A 106 -8.53 31.51 -44.40
CA VAL A 106 -8.74 30.07 -44.58
C VAL A 106 -7.58 29.44 -45.35
N ALA A 107 -7.03 30.15 -46.33
CA ALA A 107 -5.83 29.72 -47.05
C ALA A 107 -4.58 29.67 -46.14
N ALA A 108 -4.41 30.67 -45.26
CA ALA A 108 -3.32 30.72 -44.29
C ALA A 108 -3.42 29.59 -43.24
N LEU A 109 -4.61 29.32 -42.71
CA LEU A 109 -4.86 28.23 -41.78
C LEU A 109 -4.64 26.86 -42.42
N LYS A 110 -5.02 26.70 -43.69
CA LYS A 110 -4.75 25.46 -44.43
C LYS A 110 -3.25 25.24 -44.62
N LYS A 111 -2.49 26.30 -44.94
CA LYS A 111 -1.03 26.24 -45.06
C LYS A 111 -0.38 25.82 -43.74
N MET A 112 -0.79 26.41 -42.62
CA MET A 112 -0.28 26.08 -41.29
C MET A 112 -0.63 24.63 -40.87
N SER A 113 -1.84 24.16 -41.20
CA SER A 113 -2.22 22.76 -40.96
C SER A 113 -1.40 21.77 -41.79
N ASP A 114 -1.04 22.14 -43.02
CA ASP A 114 -0.23 21.29 -43.90
C ASP A 114 1.25 21.29 -43.48
N GLU A 115 1.77 22.41 -42.97
CA GLU A 115 3.09 22.50 -42.32
C GLU A 115 3.18 21.63 -41.06
N MET A 116 2.17 21.68 -40.17
CA MET A 116 2.12 20.81 -38.99
C MET A 116 2.05 19.32 -39.36
N ARG A 117 1.32 18.95 -40.42
CA ARG A 117 1.30 17.56 -40.91
C ARG A 117 2.67 17.12 -41.44
N LEU A 118 3.39 18.02 -42.10
CA LEU A 118 4.73 17.74 -42.60
C LEU A 118 5.73 17.54 -41.44
N GLU A 119 5.64 18.36 -40.39
CA GLU A 119 6.46 18.19 -39.18
C GLU A 119 6.14 16.89 -38.45
N LEU A 120 4.87 16.54 -38.26
CA LEU A 120 4.46 15.26 -37.66
C LEU A 120 4.93 14.05 -38.50
N ALA A 121 4.87 14.15 -39.82
CA ALA A 121 5.38 13.11 -40.72
C ALA A 121 6.91 12.98 -40.64
N ASN A 122 7.63 14.10 -40.53
CA ASN A 122 9.08 14.11 -40.34
C ASN A 122 9.47 13.50 -38.98
N LEU A 123 8.78 13.91 -37.90
CA LEU A 123 9.01 13.37 -36.56
C LEU A 123 8.71 11.87 -36.48
N SER A 124 7.63 11.42 -37.11
CA SER A 124 7.29 9.98 -37.22
C SER A 124 8.36 9.21 -38.01
N ARG A 125 8.91 9.80 -39.07
CA ARG A 125 9.98 9.19 -39.87
C ARG A 125 11.28 9.12 -39.07
N ASP A 126 11.61 10.15 -38.31
CA ASP A 126 12.80 10.16 -37.46
C ASP A 126 12.65 9.18 -36.29
N PHE A 127 11.45 9.04 -35.72
CA PHE A 127 11.16 8.03 -34.73
C PHE A 127 11.28 6.60 -35.30
N GLN A 128 10.81 6.36 -36.52
CA GLN A 128 11.01 5.09 -37.22
C GLN A 128 12.49 4.80 -37.54
N LYS A 129 13.28 5.80 -37.96
CA LYS A 129 14.73 5.64 -38.11
C LYS A 129 15.40 5.27 -36.80
N LEU A 130 14.97 5.88 -35.69
CA LEU A 130 15.48 5.59 -34.35
C LEU A 130 15.12 4.16 -33.91
N LEU A 131 13.88 3.73 -34.18
CA LEU A 131 13.43 2.35 -33.96
C LEU A 131 14.21 1.34 -34.80
N GLN A 132 14.44 1.65 -36.08
CA GLN A 132 15.20 0.83 -37.00
C GLN A 132 16.68 0.77 -36.60
N TYR A 133 17.24 1.86 -36.08
CA TYR A 133 18.59 1.89 -35.50
C TYR A 133 18.68 1.01 -34.25
N VAL A 134 17.69 1.08 -33.35
CA VAL A 134 17.59 0.22 -32.16
C VAL A 134 17.43 -1.26 -32.54
N GLN A 135 16.71 -1.56 -33.62
CA GLN A 135 16.54 -2.92 -34.14
C GLN A 135 17.79 -3.45 -34.87
N GLN A 136 18.47 -2.62 -35.67
CA GLN A 136 19.71 -2.98 -36.40
C GLN A 136 20.92 -3.14 -35.47
N VAL A 137 21.03 -2.33 -34.41
CA VAL A 137 22.08 -2.48 -33.38
C VAL A 137 21.83 -3.71 -32.49
N GLY A 138 20.70 -4.40 -32.69
CA GLY A 138 20.41 -5.67 -32.06
C GLY A 138 20.27 -5.50 -30.56
N ILE A 139 19.03 -5.43 -30.08
CA ILE A 139 18.69 -5.57 -28.66
C ILE A 139 19.44 -6.77 -28.02
N PRO A 140 19.72 -7.90 -28.70
CA PRO A 140 20.57 -8.96 -28.14
C PRO A 140 22.07 -8.59 -28.00
N GLN A 141 22.66 -7.83 -28.93
CA GLN A 141 24.06 -7.40 -28.85
C GLN A 141 24.23 -6.21 -27.91
N LEU A 142 23.26 -5.30 -27.79
CA LEU A 142 23.23 -4.31 -26.72
C LEU A 142 22.92 -4.93 -25.36
N PHE A 143 22.20 -6.05 -25.27
CA PHE A 143 22.06 -6.82 -24.02
C PHE A 143 23.33 -7.59 -23.67
N LYS A 144 24.03 -8.20 -24.64
CA LYS A 144 25.31 -8.91 -24.41
C LYS A 144 26.47 -7.95 -24.20
N ALA A 145 26.48 -6.82 -24.91
CA ALA A 145 27.43 -5.72 -24.73
C ALA A 145 27.05 -4.85 -23.54
N ARG A 146 25.79 -4.73 -23.07
CA ARG A 146 25.51 -4.20 -21.71
C ARG A 146 25.88 -5.22 -20.65
N TYR A 147 25.67 -6.51 -20.83
CA TYR A 147 26.18 -7.49 -19.87
C TYR A 147 27.72 -7.47 -19.80
N HIS A 148 28.42 -7.24 -20.93
CA HIS A 148 29.88 -7.14 -21.00
C HIS A 148 30.47 -5.73 -20.78
N LEU A 149 29.76 -4.65 -21.07
CA LEU A 149 30.14 -3.26 -20.71
C LEU A 149 29.67 -2.91 -19.31
N GLN A 150 28.55 -3.41 -18.77
CA GLN A 150 28.21 -3.20 -17.35
C GLN A 150 29.15 -3.97 -16.42
N SER A 151 29.81 -5.03 -16.90
CA SER A 151 30.94 -5.64 -16.20
C SER A 151 32.29 -4.93 -16.44
N ARG A 152 32.40 -3.95 -17.33
CA ARG A 152 33.65 -3.20 -17.61
C ARG A 152 33.61 -1.67 -17.39
N THR A 153 32.45 -1.03 -17.38
CA THR A 153 32.29 0.44 -17.25
C THR A 153 31.78 0.88 -15.86
N TYR A 154 31.50 -0.06 -14.96
CA TYR A 154 31.52 0.16 -13.50
C TYR A 154 32.80 -0.40 -12.84
N LEU A 155 33.89 -0.46 -13.62
CA LEU A 155 35.23 -0.65 -13.08
C LEU A 155 35.86 0.67 -12.61
N PHE A 156 35.06 1.70 -12.35
CA PHE A 156 35.35 2.58 -11.23
C PHE A 156 34.60 2.01 -10.03
N LEU A 157 35.33 1.20 -9.26
CA LEU A 157 35.02 0.77 -7.91
C LEU A 157 34.82 2.00 -7.01
N GLN A 158 33.74 2.76 -7.20
CA GLN A 158 33.27 3.65 -6.16
C GLN A 158 32.59 2.75 -5.14
N LEU A 159 33.35 2.38 -4.13
CA LEU A 159 32.82 1.92 -2.85
C LEU A 159 31.61 2.81 -2.49
N PRO A 160 30.50 2.21 -2.00
CA PRO A 160 29.33 2.97 -1.62
C PRO A 160 29.74 4.19 -0.81
N ARG A 161 29.14 5.35 -1.09
CA ARG A 161 29.36 6.54 -0.25
C ARG A 161 28.94 6.13 1.16
N ILE A 162 29.87 6.14 2.10
CA ILE A 162 29.67 5.70 3.47
C ILE A 162 30.25 6.80 4.37
N GLY A 163 29.58 7.04 5.49
CA GLY A 163 29.92 8.03 6.48
C GLY A 163 31.10 7.61 7.36
N ARG A 164 31.37 8.39 8.39
CA ARG A 164 32.54 8.20 9.26
C ARG A 164 32.28 7.24 10.40
N LYS A 165 31.04 7.19 10.90
CA LYS A 165 30.62 6.31 11.99
C LYS A 165 29.53 5.37 11.52
N ILE A 166 29.80 4.07 11.58
CA ILE A 166 28.91 3.03 11.07
C ILE A 166 28.49 2.09 12.19
N LEU A 167 27.21 1.74 12.20
CA LEU A 167 26.66 0.64 12.99
C LEU A 167 26.35 -0.54 12.08
N ILE A 168 26.98 -1.69 12.31
CA ILE A 168 26.65 -2.95 11.63
C ILE A 168 25.80 -3.79 12.58
N LEU A 169 24.56 -4.06 12.19
CA LEU A 169 23.57 -4.77 12.98
C LEU A 169 23.59 -6.27 12.70
N GLY A 170 23.63 -7.08 13.75
CA GLY A 170 23.39 -8.53 13.68
C GLY A 170 24.36 -9.29 12.78
N ASP A 171 25.65 -8.92 12.79
CA ASP A 171 26.68 -9.56 11.95
C ASP A 171 27.13 -10.90 12.53
N GLY A 172 26.27 -11.90 12.37
CA GLY A 172 26.37 -13.29 12.84
C GLY A 172 27.75 -13.74 13.29
N ASP A 173 28.64 -14.10 12.36
CA ASP A 173 29.99 -14.61 12.65
C ASP A 173 31.10 -13.53 12.55
N LEU A 174 30.69 -12.26 12.46
CA LEU A 174 31.55 -11.09 12.31
C LEU A 174 32.46 -11.10 11.06
N SER A 175 32.20 -11.98 10.10
CA SER A 175 33.00 -12.07 8.88
C SER A 175 32.78 -10.86 7.97
N PHE A 176 31.56 -10.31 7.92
CA PHE A 176 31.28 -9.08 7.16
C PHE A 176 32.02 -7.89 7.76
N SER A 177 31.92 -7.67 9.07
CA SER A 177 32.57 -6.56 9.77
C SER A 177 34.08 -6.61 9.62
N LEU A 178 34.67 -7.82 9.61
CA LEU A 178 36.11 -7.99 9.36
C LEU A 178 36.52 -7.56 7.95
N GLU A 179 35.82 -8.03 6.92
CA GLU A 179 36.10 -7.63 5.53
C GLU A 179 35.81 -6.14 5.30
N PHE A 180 34.72 -5.64 5.88
CA PHE A 180 34.33 -4.25 5.81
C PHE A 180 35.40 -3.34 6.45
N ALA A 181 35.91 -3.70 7.63
CA ALA A 181 36.99 -2.96 8.30
C ALA A 181 38.33 -2.97 7.53
N ARG A 182 38.57 -3.98 6.68
CA ARG A 182 39.74 -4.02 5.79
C ARG A 182 39.62 -3.03 4.64
N LEU A 183 38.42 -2.85 4.10
CA LEU A 183 38.17 -1.90 3.01
C LEU A 183 38.12 -0.45 3.51
N TYR A 184 37.54 -0.22 4.70
CA TYR A 184 37.30 1.11 5.25
C TYR A 184 38.12 1.35 6.52
N THR A 185 39.45 1.41 6.39
CA THR A 185 40.38 1.53 7.52
C THR A 185 40.20 2.82 8.32
N GLU A 186 39.67 3.87 7.68
CA GLU A 186 39.50 5.19 8.30
C GLU A 186 38.14 5.37 9.01
N VAL A 187 37.24 4.42 8.91
CA VAL A 187 35.88 4.52 9.46
C VAL A 187 35.82 3.92 10.86
N GLU A 188 35.09 4.60 11.77
CA GLU A 188 34.70 4.03 13.06
C GLU A 188 33.54 3.04 12.85
N ILE A 189 33.76 1.77 13.19
CA ILE A 189 32.78 0.71 12.97
C ILE A 189 32.35 0.17 14.32
N HIS A 190 31.04 0.14 14.56
CA HIS A 190 30.44 -0.57 15.66
C HIS A 190 29.72 -1.80 15.13
N ALA A 191 30.37 -2.96 15.26
CA ALA A 191 29.79 -4.25 14.90
C ALA A 191 29.00 -4.82 16.08
N THR A 192 27.78 -5.29 15.82
CA THR A 192 26.89 -5.80 16.86
C THR A 192 26.36 -7.18 16.54
N VAL A 193 26.11 -7.95 17.59
CA VAL A 193 25.59 -9.32 17.54
C VAL A 193 24.39 -9.42 18.47
N PHE A 194 23.37 -10.18 18.04
CA PHE A 194 22.13 -10.34 18.80
C PHE A 194 22.30 -11.19 20.06
N GLU A 195 23.07 -12.27 19.96
CA GLU A 195 23.30 -13.20 21.05
C GLU A 195 24.12 -12.59 22.19
N THR A 196 23.96 -13.14 23.40
CA THR A 196 24.90 -12.91 24.49
C THR A 196 26.29 -13.43 24.11
N TYR A 197 27.35 -12.92 24.74
CA TYR A 197 28.71 -13.40 24.47
C TYR A 197 28.85 -14.91 24.69
N ILE A 198 28.20 -15.46 25.73
CA ILE A 198 28.25 -16.90 26.04
C ILE A 198 27.54 -17.73 24.98
N ASP A 199 26.35 -17.32 24.56
CA ASP A 199 25.56 -18.06 23.57
C ASP A 199 26.16 -17.93 22.17
N TYR A 200 26.72 -16.76 21.87
CA TYR A 200 27.47 -16.51 20.65
C TYR A 200 28.61 -17.51 20.48
N LEU A 201 29.46 -17.73 21.50
CA LEU A 201 30.59 -18.65 21.39
C LEU A 201 30.16 -20.11 21.15
N LYS A 202 28.98 -20.50 21.65
CA LYS A 202 28.39 -21.82 21.39
C LYS A 202 27.84 -21.90 19.96
N LYS A 203 27.20 -20.83 19.49
CA LYS A 203 26.53 -20.78 18.19
C LYS A 203 27.51 -20.60 17.02
N TYR A 204 28.55 -19.79 17.20
CA TYR A 204 29.56 -19.43 16.21
C TYR A 204 30.99 -19.72 16.70
N PRO A 205 31.35 -21.00 16.92
CA PRO A 205 32.67 -21.36 17.42
C PRO A 205 33.83 -20.92 16.50
N SER A 206 33.62 -20.88 15.18
CA SER A 206 34.67 -20.47 14.23
C SER A 206 34.91 -18.95 14.24
N ALA A 207 33.94 -18.18 14.73
CA ALA A 207 33.99 -16.72 14.73
C ALA A 207 34.90 -16.11 15.80
N GLN A 208 35.44 -16.92 16.72
CA GLN A 208 36.45 -16.46 17.70
C GLN A 208 37.68 -15.85 17.02
N GLU A 209 38.09 -16.44 15.89
CA GLU A 209 39.23 -15.93 15.12
C GLU A 209 38.93 -14.58 14.47
N ASN A 210 37.68 -14.35 14.03
CA ASN A 210 37.25 -13.05 13.49
C ASN A 210 37.28 -11.96 14.55
N ILE A 211 36.79 -12.24 15.77
CA ILE A 211 36.87 -11.30 16.90
C ILE A 211 38.33 -10.96 17.21
N LYS A 212 39.20 -11.96 17.27
CA LYS A 212 40.62 -11.75 17.55
C LYS A 212 41.26 -10.85 16.48
N LYS A 213 40.98 -11.11 15.20
CA LYS A 213 41.47 -10.29 14.07
C LYS A 213 40.95 -8.85 14.14
N LEU A 214 39.65 -8.66 14.40
CA LEU A 214 39.05 -7.34 14.55
C LEU A 214 39.74 -6.54 15.66
N ARG A 215 39.87 -7.14 16.85
CA ARG A 215 40.50 -6.47 18.01
C ARG A 215 42.00 -6.19 17.83
N THR A 216 42.71 -7.05 17.09
CA THR A 216 44.16 -6.94 16.92
C THR A 216 44.54 -5.97 15.81
N TYR A 217 43.84 -6.04 14.67
CA TYR A 217 44.24 -5.32 13.45
C TYR A 217 43.40 -4.09 13.15
N HIS A 218 42.22 -3.95 13.76
CA HIS A 218 41.28 -2.87 13.46
C HIS A 218 40.88 -2.11 14.74
N PRO A 219 41.72 -1.19 15.24
CA PRO A 219 41.49 -0.49 16.51
C PRO A 219 40.26 0.43 16.50
N ARG A 220 39.77 0.81 15.30
CA ARG A 220 38.54 1.60 15.13
C ARG A 220 37.26 0.76 15.09
N VAL A 221 37.37 -0.56 15.31
CA VAL A 221 36.21 -1.46 15.37
C VAL A 221 35.87 -1.77 16.82
N LYS A 222 34.66 -1.41 17.24
CA LYS A 222 34.04 -1.85 18.49
C LYS A 222 33.10 -3.02 18.20
N VAL A 223 33.20 -4.09 19.00
CA VAL A 223 32.29 -5.25 18.92
C VAL A 223 31.44 -5.31 20.18
N SER A 224 30.11 -5.35 20.04
CA SER A 224 29.16 -5.47 21.14
C SER A 224 28.21 -6.66 20.93
N PHE A 225 27.77 -7.26 22.03
CA PHE A 225 26.86 -8.41 22.08
C PHE A 225 25.54 -8.01 22.73
N SER A 226 24.52 -8.88 22.64
CA SER A 226 23.19 -8.63 23.21
C SER A 226 22.50 -7.39 22.66
N ILE A 227 22.64 -7.12 21.36
CA ILE A 227 22.01 -5.98 20.71
C ILE A 227 20.82 -6.46 19.86
N ASP A 228 19.61 -6.08 20.27
CA ASP A 228 18.40 -6.31 19.49
C ASP A 228 18.13 -5.13 18.55
N ALA A 229 18.15 -5.41 17.23
CA ALA A 229 17.82 -4.41 16.21
C ALA A 229 16.38 -3.88 16.34
N CYS A 230 15.46 -4.65 16.93
CA CYS A 230 14.09 -4.23 17.21
C CYS A 230 13.97 -3.27 18.41
N SER A 231 15.03 -3.10 19.20
CA SER A 231 15.03 -2.29 20.42
C SER A 231 16.40 -1.65 20.67
N LEU A 232 16.84 -0.78 19.76
CA LEU A 232 18.11 -0.09 19.86
C LEU A 232 18.06 1.02 20.93
N SER A 233 19.21 1.27 21.56
CA SER A 233 19.33 2.27 22.62
C SER A 233 19.13 3.68 22.08
N LEU A 234 18.31 4.49 22.77
CA LEU A 234 18.16 5.92 22.46
C LEU A 234 19.44 6.73 22.68
N GLU A 235 20.40 6.21 23.43
CA GLU A 235 21.71 6.84 23.57
C GLU A 235 22.47 6.89 22.23
N TRP A 236 22.04 6.11 21.24
CA TRP A 236 22.65 6.06 19.91
C TRP A 236 22.05 7.06 18.92
N THR A 237 21.10 7.88 19.35
CA THR A 237 20.45 8.86 18.49
C THR A 237 21.47 9.86 17.91
N GLY A 238 21.52 9.93 16.58
CA GLY A 238 22.41 10.82 15.84
C GLY A 238 23.90 10.49 15.92
N ILE A 239 24.28 9.32 16.43
CA ILE A 239 25.69 8.91 16.54
C ILE A 239 26.23 8.37 15.21
N TYR A 240 25.44 7.57 14.50
CA TYR A 240 25.88 6.86 13.31
C TYR A 240 25.39 7.56 12.05
N ASP A 241 26.32 7.75 11.11
CA ASP A 241 26.03 8.27 9.78
C ASP A 241 25.36 7.21 8.90
N ASP A 242 25.76 5.95 9.09
CA ASP A 242 25.22 4.81 8.37
C ASP A 242 24.96 3.62 9.30
N ILE A 243 23.81 2.98 9.12
CA ILE A 243 23.45 1.74 9.79
C ILE A 243 23.29 0.66 8.72
N ILE A 244 24.00 -0.45 8.85
CA ILE A 244 24.00 -1.56 7.90
C ILE A 244 23.37 -2.77 8.55
N TRP A 245 22.38 -3.39 7.90
CA TRP A 245 21.82 -4.66 8.31
C TRP A 245 21.69 -5.61 7.13
N ASN A 246 22.55 -6.63 7.13
CA ASN A 246 22.62 -7.58 6.03
C ASN A 246 21.82 -8.83 6.34
N PHE A 247 20.92 -9.18 5.44
CA PHE A 247 20.12 -10.41 5.46
C PHE A 247 19.44 -10.70 6.81
N PRO A 248 18.65 -9.74 7.34
CA PRO A 248 17.87 -9.97 8.54
C PRO A 248 16.97 -11.19 8.36
N HIS A 249 16.85 -11.99 9.41
CA HIS A 249 16.00 -13.16 9.39
C HIS A 249 15.43 -13.40 10.77
N HIS A 250 14.18 -13.87 10.80
CA HIS A 250 13.62 -14.42 12.03
C HIS A 250 14.08 -15.88 12.16
N CYS A 251 14.17 -16.39 13.39
CA CYS A 251 14.52 -17.80 13.61
C CYS A 251 13.44 -18.73 13.02
N GLY A 252 13.86 -19.86 12.43
CA GLY A 252 12.97 -20.92 11.94
C GLY A 252 12.79 -20.96 10.41
N LYS A 253 11.71 -21.62 9.94
CA LYS A 253 11.35 -21.69 8.52
C LYS A 253 10.85 -20.32 8.04
N THR A 254 11.24 -19.90 6.84
CA THR A 254 10.84 -18.63 6.24
C THR A 254 9.33 -18.39 6.32
N ASN A 255 8.93 -17.28 6.95
CA ASN A 255 7.54 -16.86 7.07
C ASN A 255 7.43 -15.36 6.80
N ILE A 256 6.73 -14.99 5.72
CA ILE A 256 6.62 -13.60 5.27
C ILE A 256 5.98 -12.71 6.34
N ARG A 257 5.00 -13.20 7.12
CA ARG A 257 4.37 -12.41 8.19
C ARG A 257 5.38 -12.08 9.29
N LYS A 258 6.17 -13.07 9.73
CA LYS A 258 7.23 -12.89 10.74
C LYS A 258 8.32 -11.95 10.23
N SER A 259 8.76 -12.11 8.98
CA SER A 259 9.72 -11.19 8.34
C SER A 259 9.21 -9.75 8.29
N ARG A 260 7.95 -9.53 7.88
CA ARG A 260 7.35 -8.19 7.86
C ARG A 260 7.26 -7.60 9.26
N ASN A 261 6.93 -8.41 10.28
CA ASN A 261 6.89 -7.94 11.67
C ASN A 261 8.28 -7.56 12.20
N LEU A 262 9.31 -8.36 11.90
CA LEU A 262 10.70 -8.05 12.21
C LEU A 262 11.11 -6.70 11.60
N MET A 263 10.78 -6.48 10.32
CA MET A 263 11.07 -5.22 9.66
C MET A 263 10.30 -4.04 10.26
N ARG A 264 9.02 -4.19 10.60
CA ARG A 264 8.24 -3.13 11.29
C ARG A 264 8.92 -2.68 12.57
N LYS A 265 9.20 -3.62 13.48
CA LYS A 265 9.84 -3.33 14.76
C LYS A 265 11.21 -2.69 14.59
N THR A 266 11.97 -3.15 13.60
CA THR A 266 13.29 -2.59 13.33
C THR A 266 13.21 -1.19 12.74
N PHE A 267 12.30 -0.93 11.79
CA PHE A 267 12.15 0.43 11.25
C PHE A 267 11.73 1.44 12.34
N VAL A 268 10.87 1.06 13.28
CA VAL A 268 10.53 1.88 14.46
C VAL A 268 11.79 2.20 15.28
N SER A 269 12.62 1.19 15.51
CA SER A 269 13.87 1.30 16.26
C SER A 269 14.89 2.21 15.54
N ILE A 270 15.04 2.04 14.22
CA ILE A 270 15.93 2.82 13.37
C ILE A 270 15.49 4.29 13.29
N GLU A 271 14.20 4.56 13.09
CA GLU A 271 13.66 5.93 13.04
C GLU A 271 14.02 6.73 14.30
N ARG A 272 14.02 6.10 15.48
CA ARG A 272 14.33 6.74 16.76
C ARG A 272 15.80 7.14 16.92
N ILE A 273 16.72 6.44 16.24
CA ILE A 273 18.16 6.67 16.41
C ILE A 273 18.82 7.33 15.21
N LEU A 274 18.27 7.18 14.01
CA LEU A 274 18.85 7.76 12.80
C LEU A 274 18.55 9.26 12.78
N SER A 275 19.57 10.10 12.59
CA SER A 275 19.39 11.55 12.46
C SER A 275 20.26 12.04 11.31
N GLY A 276 19.66 12.31 10.16
CA GLY A 276 20.37 12.70 8.93
C GLY A 276 21.24 11.62 8.28
N GLY A 277 21.38 10.44 8.90
CA GLY A 277 22.10 9.29 8.36
C GLY A 277 21.28 8.43 7.40
N ARG A 278 21.86 7.30 6.98
CA ARG A 278 21.21 6.32 6.09
C ARG A 278 21.17 4.92 6.68
N PHE A 279 20.13 4.17 6.33
CA PHE A 279 19.96 2.78 6.72
C PHE A 279 20.05 1.87 5.49
N HIS A 280 21.09 1.04 5.46
CA HIS A 280 21.39 0.08 4.40
C HIS A 280 20.83 -1.28 4.80
N LEU A 281 19.87 -1.76 4.03
CA LEU A 281 19.22 -3.03 4.26
C LEU A 281 19.48 -3.94 3.06
N THR A 282 20.23 -5.03 3.27
CA THR A 282 20.45 -6.02 2.23
C THR A 282 19.50 -7.19 2.38
N LEU A 283 18.74 -7.48 1.32
CA LEU A 283 17.77 -8.58 1.26
C LEU A 283 18.14 -9.57 0.16
N ALA A 284 17.69 -10.82 0.31
CA ALA A 284 17.82 -11.79 -0.76
C ALA A 284 16.94 -11.39 -1.96
N LYS A 285 17.31 -11.88 -3.14
CA LYS A 285 16.68 -11.54 -4.42
C LYS A 285 15.16 -11.61 -4.34
N GLY A 286 14.49 -10.52 -4.71
CA GLY A 286 13.03 -10.43 -4.77
C GLY A 286 12.29 -10.34 -3.44
N GLN A 287 12.96 -10.41 -2.29
CA GLN A 287 12.32 -10.20 -0.99
C GLN A 287 11.82 -8.76 -0.82
N SER A 288 12.51 -7.78 -1.42
CA SER A 288 12.10 -6.36 -1.40
C SER A 288 10.69 -6.14 -1.95
N GLY A 289 10.31 -6.93 -2.96
CA GLY A 289 9.09 -6.78 -3.74
C GLY A 289 9.22 -5.87 -4.95
N LEU A 290 10.37 -5.23 -5.15
CA LEU A 290 10.64 -4.35 -6.28
C LEU A 290 10.79 -5.13 -7.58
N ASN A 291 10.62 -4.43 -8.72
CA ASN A 291 10.92 -4.99 -10.03
C ASN A 291 12.43 -5.23 -10.18
N PRO A 292 12.89 -6.50 -10.39
CA PRO A 292 14.31 -6.80 -10.50
C PRO A 292 15.03 -6.07 -11.64
N ILE A 293 14.34 -5.83 -12.76
CA ILE A 293 14.91 -5.10 -13.89
C ILE A 293 15.10 -3.63 -13.52
N ALA A 294 14.15 -3.05 -12.78
CA ALA A 294 14.24 -1.69 -12.30
C ALA A 294 15.42 -1.53 -11.33
N VAL A 295 15.64 -2.50 -10.44
CA VAL A 295 16.80 -2.51 -9.54
C VAL A 295 18.11 -2.60 -10.31
N ILE A 296 18.26 -3.57 -11.22
CA ILE A 296 19.51 -3.78 -11.98
C ILE A 296 19.87 -2.57 -12.84
N LEU A 297 18.87 -1.92 -13.45
CA LEU A 297 19.07 -0.77 -14.32
C LEU A 297 19.03 0.57 -13.56
N ASN A 298 18.82 0.55 -12.24
CA ASN A 298 18.49 1.71 -11.41
C ASN A 298 17.41 2.61 -12.06
N ARG A 299 16.39 1.98 -12.64
CA ARG A 299 15.30 2.66 -13.35
C ARG A 299 14.17 2.94 -12.38
N CYS A 300 14.06 4.18 -11.94
CA CYS A 300 13.01 4.61 -11.01
C CYS A 300 11.69 4.98 -11.68
N LEU A 301 11.63 5.21 -13.00
CA LEU A 301 10.43 5.69 -13.68
C LEU A 301 9.67 4.59 -14.44
N CYS A 302 8.38 4.49 -14.11
CA CYS A 302 7.39 3.65 -14.75
C CYS A 302 6.40 4.54 -15.52
N TYR A 303 6.39 4.38 -16.84
CA TYR A 303 5.45 5.06 -17.74
C TYR A 303 4.29 4.14 -18.03
N SER A 304 3.09 4.71 -18.22
CA SER A 304 1.84 4.06 -18.62
C SER A 304 1.32 2.90 -17.74
N GLN A 305 2.10 2.43 -16.77
CA GLN A 305 1.72 1.38 -15.83
C GLN A 305 2.22 1.72 -14.43
N LEU A 306 1.45 1.28 -13.43
CA LEU A 306 1.86 1.38 -12.03
C LEU A 306 2.97 0.36 -11.70
N PRO A 307 3.79 0.65 -10.68
CA PRO A 307 4.79 -0.28 -10.19
C PRO A 307 4.18 -1.63 -9.81
N LYS A 308 4.80 -2.73 -10.22
CA LYS A 308 4.33 -4.10 -9.96
C LYS A 308 4.98 -4.66 -8.69
N HIS A 309 4.69 -4.02 -7.55
CA HIS A 309 5.20 -4.47 -6.26
C HIS A 309 4.58 -5.80 -5.86
N ARG A 310 5.41 -6.85 -5.75
CA ARG A 310 4.95 -8.23 -5.52
C ARG A 310 4.23 -8.39 -4.18
N ALA A 311 3.04 -9.00 -4.21
CA ALA A 311 2.19 -9.13 -3.03
C ALA A 311 2.76 -10.10 -1.99
N ASP A 312 3.43 -11.15 -2.46
CA ASP A 312 4.11 -12.23 -1.75
C ASP A 312 5.57 -11.90 -1.39
N SER A 313 5.91 -10.62 -1.36
CA SER A 313 7.22 -10.13 -0.92
C SER A 313 7.16 -9.52 0.48
N TRP A 314 8.25 -8.92 0.95
CA TRP A 314 8.23 -8.20 2.22
C TRP A 314 7.58 -6.82 2.10
N LYS A 315 7.34 -6.32 0.86
CA LYS A 315 6.79 -4.97 0.58
C LYS A 315 7.54 -3.90 1.37
N ILE A 316 8.87 -3.95 1.32
CA ILE A 316 9.71 -3.26 2.29
C ILE A 316 9.54 -1.74 2.27
N ILE A 317 9.35 -1.14 1.09
CA ILE A 317 9.14 0.30 0.94
C ILE A 317 7.83 0.79 1.58
N TYR A 318 6.82 -0.08 1.69
CA TYR A 318 5.56 0.26 2.34
C TYR A 318 5.70 0.22 3.86
N ILE A 319 6.48 -0.74 4.38
CA ILE A 319 6.76 -0.86 5.81
C ILE A 319 7.64 0.31 6.26
N ALA A 320 8.69 0.63 5.49
CA ALA A 320 9.57 1.77 5.77
C ALA A 320 8.78 3.10 5.82
N ALA A 321 7.80 3.26 4.92
CA ALA A 321 6.97 4.45 4.87
C ALA A 321 6.09 4.66 6.11
N GLU A 322 5.77 3.61 6.87
CA GLU A 322 5.07 3.74 8.16
C GLU A 322 5.92 4.46 9.22
N GLN A 323 7.25 4.50 9.05
CA GLN A 323 8.23 5.09 9.98
C GLN A 323 9.04 6.20 9.30
N HIS A 324 8.40 6.96 8.40
CA HIS A 324 8.97 8.11 7.67
C HIS A 324 10.27 7.83 6.91
N LEU A 325 10.58 6.57 6.59
CA LEU A 325 11.77 6.19 5.85
C LEU A 325 11.45 6.05 4.36
N ILE A 326 12.20 6.78 3.55
CA ILE A 326 12.07 6.77 2.09
C ILE A 326 13.25 6.06 1.45
N LEU A 327 12.96 5.23 0.44
CA LEU A 327 14.00 4.55 -0.33
C LEU A 327 14.70 5.56 -1.24
N GLU A 328 15.98 5.83 -0.97
CA GLU A 328 16.81 6.75 -1.73
C GLU A 328 17.52 6.05 -2.89
N GLU A 329 18.17 4.92 -2.60
CA GLU A 329 18.96 4.18 -3.56
C GLU A 329 18.68 2.68 -3.44
N VAL A 330 18.75 1.97 -4.57
CA VAL A 330 18.76 0.51 -4.60
C VAL A 330 19.88 0.04 -5.52
N SER A 331 20.63 -0.97 -5.07
CA SER A 331 21.73 -1.55 -5.81
C SER A 331 21.81 -3.05 -5.60
N ILE A 332 22.55 -3.75 -6.47
CA ILE A 332 22.85 -5.16 -6.26
C ILE A 332 23.98 -5.27 -5.24
N PHE A 333 23.83 -6.17 -4.26
CA PHE A 333 24.87 -6.43 -3.28
C PHE A 333 26.09 -7.08 -3.93
N GLN A 334 27.22 -6.38 -3.89
CA GLN A 334 28.48 -6.79 -4.53
C GLN A 334 29.30 -7.66 -3.57
N ARG A 335 29.00 -8.98 -3.59
CA ARG A 335 29.73 -9.95 -2.76
C ARG A 335 31.22 -9.97 -3.06
N GLU A 336 31.59 -9.68 -4.30
CA GLU A 336 32.95 -9.74 -4.82
C GLU A 336 33.90 -8.80 -4.05
N HIS A 337 33.36 -7.75 -3.41
CA HIS A 337 34.12 -6.85 -2.55
C HIS A 337 34.45 -7.47 -1.18
N PHE A 338 33.74 -8.51 -0.77
CA PHE A 338 33.88 -9.15 0.54
C PHE A 338 34.18 -10.65 0.36
N PRO A 339 35.36 -11.01 -0.19
CA PRO A 339 35.67 -12.39 -0.54
C PRO A 339 35.66 -13.35 0.67
N SER A 340 36.01 -12.87 1.86
CA SER A 340 35.99 -13.69 3.09
C SER A 340 34.65 -13.65 3.83
N TYR A 341 33.64 -12.91 3.34
CA TYR A 341 32.34 -12.81 3.99
C TYR A 341 31.53 -14.10 3.82
N VAL A 342 31.03 -14.61 4.94
CA VAL A 342 30.18 -15.79 5.02
C VAL A 342 28.81 -15.39 5.57
N SER A 343 27.78 -15.61 4.77
CA SER A 343 26.38 -15.36 5.15
C SER A 343 25.87 -16.46 6.08
N SER A 344 26.20 -16.37 7.37
CA SER A 344 25.83 -17.32 8.42
C SER A 344 24.43 -17.06 8.99
N GLY A 345 23.86 -18.02 9.73
CA GLY A 345 22.53 -17.89 10.35
C GLY A 345 21.47 -18.86 9.82
N TYR A 346 21.82 -19.78 8.92
CA TYR A 346 20.84 -20.74 8.39
C TYR A 346 20.22 -21.57 9.51
N ARG A 347 18.89 -21.51 9.63
CA ARG A 347 18.12 -22.14 10.72
C ARG A 347 18.68 -21.83 12.12
N ASN A 348 19.09 -20.59 12.35
CA ASN A 348 19.65 -20.15 13.63
C ASN A 348 20.94 -20.89 14.02
N SER A 349 21.82 -21.17 13.05
CA SER A 349 23.12 -21.82 13.26
C SER A 349 24.24 -21.11 12.49
N GLU A 350 25.50 -21.44 12.77
CA GLU A 350 26.68 -20.95 12.03
C GLU A 350 26.69 -21.35 10.54
N ARG A 351 25.84 -22.28 10.13
CA ARG A 351 25.78 -22.72 8.74
C ARG A 351 25.48 -21.55 7.81
N SER A 352 26.25 -21.48 6.73
CA SER A 352 25.97 -20.56 5.65
C SER A 352 24.67 -20.92 4.94
N PHE A 353 23.90 -19.93 4.50
CA PHE A 353 22.83 -20.16 3.52
C PHE A 353 23.29 -19.79 2.11
N HIS A 354 22.66 -20.40 1.11
CA HIS A 354 22.90 -20.05 -0.28
C HIS A 354 22.42 -18.62 -0.53
N MET A 355 23.37 -17.73 -0.77
CA MET A 355 23.09 -16.40 -1.27
C MET A 355 22.91 -16.51 -2.78
N GLU A 356 21.68 -16.32 -3.25
CA GLU A 356 21.41 -16.27 -4.69
C GLU A 356 22.09 -15.04 -5.31
N CYS A 357 22.62 -15.21 -6.52
CA CYS A 357 23.13 -14.09 -7.32
C CYS A 357 22.00 -13.07 -7.56
N GLY A 358 22.23 -11.81 -7.16
CA GLY A 358 21.24 -10.73 -7.28
C GLY A 358 20.53 -10.35 -5.98
N ALA A 359 21.16 -10.54 -4.81
CA ALA A 359 20.74 -9.88 -3.58
C ALA A 359 20.72 -8.34 -3.76
N GLU A 360 19.82 -7.66 -3.06
CA GLU A 360 19.50 -6.25 -3.27
C GLU A 360 19.81 -5.48 -1.99
N THR A 361 20.56 -4.39 -2.08
CA THR A 361 20.80 -3.44 -0.99
C THR A 361 19.95 -2.21 -1.20
N LEU A 362 19.08 -1.93 -0.23
CA LEU A 362 18.17 -0.80 -0.21
C LEU A 362 18.68 0.23 0.80
N VAL A 363 18.85 1.48 0.36
CA VAL A 363 19.34 2.57 1.19
C VAL A 363 18.18 3.50 1.51
N PHE A 364 17.81 3.56 2.78
CA PHE A 364 16.74 4.41 3.29
C PHE A 364 17.32 5.64 3.99
N ARG A 365 16.57 6.75 3.92
CA ARG A 365 16.81 7.95 4.72
C ARG A 365 15.52 8.38 5.39
N ILE A 366 15.63 9.09 6.52
CA ILE A 366 14.46 9.73 7.11
C ILE A 366 14.02 10.87 6.19
N ALA A 367 12.72 10.91 5.91
CA ALA A 367 12.05 11.97 5.20
C ALA A 367 11.40 12.95 6.17
N LEU A 368 11.06 14.14 5.67
CA LEU A 368 10.28 15.11 6.42
C LEU A 368 8.91 14.50 6.78
N ALA A 369 8.46 14.71 8.02
CA ALA A 369 7.10 14.37 8.40
C ALA A 369 6.14 15.44 7.85
N VAL A 370 5.12 15.01 7.14
CA VAL A 370 4.07 15.88 6.58
C VAL A 370 2.73 15.40 7.11
N THR A 371 1.88 16.33 7.53
CA THR A 371 0.57 16.00 8.11
C THR A 371 -0.59 16.57 7.31
N LYS A 372 -0.37 17.63 6.53
CA LYS A 372 -1.39 18.31 5.73
C LYS A 372 -1.18 18.11 4.23
N LEU A 373 -2.27 18.04 3.49
CA LEU A 373 -2.25 17.86 2.04
C LEU A 373 -1.59 19.06 1.34
N ASP A 374 -1.85 20.29 1.79
CA ASP A 374 -1.25 21.51 1.21
C ASP A 374 0.27 21.52 1.30
N GLU A 375 0.82 21.05 2.44
CA GLU A 375 2.26 20.90 2.62
C GLU A 375 2.85 19.89 1.62
N LEU A 376 2.20 18.73 1.48
CA LEU A 376 2.61 17.72 0.50
C LEU A 376 2.55 18.28 -0.92
N HIS A 377 1.46 18.96 -1.26
CA HIS A 377 1.23 19.53 -2.58
C HIS A 377 2.32 20.54 -2.95
N ASN A 378 2.72 21.39 -2.01
CA ASN A 378 3.79 22.36 -2.22
C ASN A 378 5.16 21.68 -2.41
N LEU A 379 5.48 20.66 -1.61
CA LEU A 379 6.71 19.88 -1.77
C LEU A 379 6.77 19.16 -3.12
N GLU A 380 5.65 18.60 -3.57
CA GLU A 380 5.58 17.88 -4.84
C GLU A 380 5.60 18.80 -6.07
N LYS A 381 5.27 20.09 -5.93
CA LYS A 381 5.44 21.09 -7.00
C LYS A 381 6.90 21.39 -7.30
N GLU A 382 7.77 21.31 -6.28
CA GLU A 382 9.21 21.54 -6.45
C GLU A 382 9.90 20.37 -7.14
N VAL A 383 9.30 19.18 -7.11
CA VAL A 383 9.82 17.98 -7.77
C VAL A 383 9.41 17.97 -9.24
N LEU A 384 10.40 17.91 -10.13
CA LEU A 384 10.15 17.75 -11.57
C LEU A 384 9.54 16.37 -11.85
N LYS A 385 8.20 16.31 -11.99
CA LYS A 385 7.47 15.10 -12.37
C LYS A 385 6.95 15.16 -13.79
N LEU A 386 7.00 14.01 -14.45
CA LEU A 386 6.26 13.80 -15.69
C LEU A 386 4.83 13.36 -15.33
N LYS A 387 3.83 14.09 -15.83
CA LYS A 387 2.42 13.78 -15.57
C LYS A 387 2.10 12.35 -16.05
N GLY A 388 1.49 11.54 -15.18
CA GLY A 388 1.18 10.13 -15.46
C GLY A 388 2.37 9.17 -15.35
N ALA A 389 3.56 9.63 -14.92
CA ALA A 389 4.67 8.76 -14.57
C ALA A 389 4.60 8.36 -13.09
N ALA A 390 4.76 7.06 -12.82
CA ALA A 390 4.90 6.54 -11.48
C ALA A 390 6.37 6.30 -11.15
N HIS A 391 6.72 6.40 -9.88
CA HIS A 391 8.03 6.07 -9.36
C HIS A 391 8.03 4.65 -8.80
N GLU A 392 8.89 3.77 -9.32
CA GLU A 392 9.03 2.38 -8.90
C GLU A 392 9.40 2.28 -7.42
N PHE A 393 10.35 3.09 -6.94
CA PHE A 393 10.80 3.01 -5.55
C PHE A 393 9.92 3.80 -4.55
N ARG A 394 8.65 4.03 -4.87
CA ARG A 394 7.70 4.74 -4.00
C ARG A 394 6.43 3.93 -3.76
N PRO A 395 5.93 3.88 -2.52
CA PRO A 395 4.59 3.37 -2.25
C PRO A 395 3.54 4.13 -3.08
N PHE A 396 2.46 3.44 -3.42
CA PHE A 396 1.29 4.06 -4.01
C PHE A 396 0.02 3.42 -3.44
N PHE A 397 -1.07 4.19 -3.40
CA PHE A 397 -2.36 3.74 -2.89
C PHE A 397 -3.48 4.18 -3.81
N LYS A 398 -4.50 3.33 -3.92
CA LYS A 398 -5.72 3.63 -4.67
C LYS A 398 -6.80 3.98 -3.66
N ARG A 399 -7.53 5.07 -3.88
CA ARG A 399 -8.67 5.51 -3.07
C ARG A 399 -9.81 5.92 -4.00
N ASP A 400 -11.00 5.44 -3.69
CA ASP A 400 -12.17 5.67 -4.51
C ASP A 400 -13.03 6.77 -3.88
N LEU A 401 -13.41 7.76 -4.67
CA LEU A 401 -14.29 8.87 -4.32
C LEU A 401 -15.64 8.64 -5.00
N SER A 402 -16.70 8.47 -4.20
CA SER A 402 -18.07 8.39 -4.69
C SER A 402 -18.72 9.77 -4.68
N VAL A 403 -19.25 10.20 -5.82
CA VAL A 403 -19.92 11.49 -6.01
C VAL A 403 -21.31 11.24 -6.56
N LEU A 404 -22.33 11.76 -5.87
CA LEU A 404 -23.70 11.77 -6.37
C LEU A 404 -24.03 13.14 -6.96
N TYR A 405 -24.32 13.18 -8.26
CA TYR A 405 -24.79 14.40 -8.91
C TYR A 405 -26.31 14.48 -8.87
N LEU A 406 -26.83 15.38 -8.03
CA LEU A 406 -28.28 15.57 -7.88
C LEU A 406 -28.92 16.21 -9.11
N ASN A 407 -28.19 17.04 -9.86
CA ASN A 407 -28.67 17.61 -11.11
C ASN A 407 -28.11 16.83 -12.30
N SER A 408 -28.94 16.00 -12.91
CA SER A 408 -28.55 15.11 -14.01
C SER A 408 -28.18 15.88 -15.29
N ASP A 409 -28.71 17.10 -15.47
CA ASP A 409 -28.50 17.89 -16.68
C ASP A 409 -27.14 18.63 -16.66
N LYS A 410 -26.59 18.86 -15.46
CA LYS A 410 -25.33 19.60 -15.26
C LYS A 410 -24.13 18.72 -14.93
N VAL A 411 -24.24 17.39 -15.05
CA VAL A 411 -23.17 16.45 -14.64
C VAL A 411 -21.84 16.79 -15.30
N LEU A 412 -21.82 17.07 -16.60
CA LEU A 412 -20.57 17.38 -17.32
C LEU A 412 -19.92 18.70 -16.86
N GLU A 413 -20.72 19.69 -16.49
CA GLU A 413 -20.21 20.97 -15.96
C GLU A 413 -19.67 20.78 -14.54
N LEU A 414 -20.40 20.04 -13.71
CA LEU A 414 -20.01 19.69 -12.35
C LEU A 414 -18.76 18.83 -12.30
N GLU A 415 -18.61 17.87 -13.23
CA GLU A 415 -17.39 17.07 -13.39
C GLU A 415 -16.19 17.93 -13.77
N LYS A 416 -16.34 18.90 -14.69
CA LYS A 416 -15.26 19.83 -15.03
C LYS A 416 -14.79 20.63 -13.82
N ILE A 417 -15.73 21.12 -13.01
CA ILE A 417 -15.43 21.86 -11.77
C ILE A 417 -14.71 20.94 -10.78
N LEU A 418 -15.26 19.74 -10.53
CA LEU A 418 -14.67 18.76 -9.62
C LEU A 418 -13.23 18.42 -10.04
N PHE A 419 -13.00 18.13 -11.32
CA PHE A 419 -11.67 17.76 -11.81
C PHE A 419 -10.69 18.92 -11.72
N SER A 420 -11.15 20.15 -11.98
CA SER A 420 -10.34 21.36 -11.78
C SER A 420 -9.94 21.55 -10.32
N LEU A 421 -10.87 21.32 -9.38
CA LEU A 421 -10.59 21.43 -7.95
C LEU A 421 -9.64 20.32 -7.48
N ILE A 422 -9.82 19.08 -7.95
CA ILE A 422 -8.90 17.98 -7.62
C ILE A 422 -7.50 18.25 -8.14
N GLU A 423 -7.35 18.76 -9.37
CA GLU A 423 -6.05 19.15 -9.92
C GLU A 423 -5.43 20.32 -9.14
N GLU A 424 -6.24 21.30 -8.72
CA GLU A 424 -5.79 22.44 -7.88
C GLU A 424 -5.29 21.98 -6.51
N LEU A 425 -6.05 21.13 -5.82
CA LEU A 425 -5.76 20.69 -4.45
C LEU A 425 -4.66 19.62 -4.40
N CYS A 426 -4.70 18.65 -5.31
CA CYS A 426 -3.81 17.49 -5.25
C CYS A 426 -2.66 17.59 -6.25
N GLY A 427 -2.90 18.12 -7.45
CA GLY A 427 -1.90 18.24 -8.51
C GLY A 427 -1.02 17.00 -8.68
N PHE A 428 0.30 17.17 -8.55
CA PHE A 428 1.31 16.12 -8.69
C PHE A 428 1.33 15.06 -7.58
N CYS A 429 0.50 15.16 -6.54
CA CYS A 429 0.31 14.11 -5.55
C CYS A 429 -0.48 12.91 -6.12
N LEU A 430 -1.23 13.14 -7.21
CA LEU A 430 -1.95 12.10 -7.93
C LEU A 430 -1.20 11.71 -9.21
N ILE A 431 -0.97 10.42 -9.39
CA ILE A 431 -0.38 9.86 -10.61
C ILE A 431 -1.44 9.29 -11.57
N GLY A 432 -2.67 9.10 -11.07
CA GLY A 432 -3.78 8.59 -11.84
C GLY A 432 -5.12 9.04 -11.25
N PHE A 433 -6.05 9.38 -12.12
CA PHE A 433 -7.41 9.76 -11.77
C PHE A 433 -8.33 9.30 -12.89
N ASN A 434 -9.19 8.32 -12.60
CA ASN A 434 -10.07 7.74 -13.61
C ASN A 434 -11.39 7.29 -12.99
N GLU A 435 -12.47 7.32 -13.78
CA GLU A 435 -13.73 6.74 -13.35
C GLU A 435 -13.64 5.19 -13.32
N VAL A 436 -14.31 4.57 -12.36
CA VAL A 436 -14.46 3.12 -12.24
C VAL A 436 -15.94 2.77 -12.38
N ILE A 437 -16.37 2.63 -13.64
CA ILE A 437 -17.77 2.44 -14.02
C ILE A 437 -18.37 1.18 -13.39
N CYS A 438 -17.59 0.10 -13.27
CA CYS A 438 -18.05 -1.18 -12.72
C CYS A 438 -18.40 -1.13 -11.23
N LEU A 439 -17.95 -0.12 -10.50
CA LEU A 439 -18.26 0.05 -9.07
C LEU A 439 -19.47 0.97 -8.84
N ARG A 440 -20.04 1.59 -9.88
CA ARG A 440 -21.17 2.50 -9.71
C ARG A 440 -22.32 1.80 -9.01
N THR A 441 -22.87 2.47 -8.00
CA THR A 441 -24.08 2.08 -7.30
C THR A 441 -25.17 3.12 -7.53
N THR A 442 -26.41 2.73 -7.28
CA THR A 442 -27.57 3.63 -7.37
C THR A 442 -27.92 4.12 -5.98
N TYR A 443 -28.05 5.44 -5.83
CA TYR A 443 -28.50 6.07 -4.58
C TYR A 443 -29.53 7.15 -4.91
N LEU A 444 -30.67 7.17 -4.19
CA LEU A 444 -31.83 8.02 -4.49
C LEU A 444 -32.33 7.91 -5.95
N GLY A 445 -32.30 6.70 -6.52
CA GLY A 445 -32.70 6.44 -7.91
C GLY A 445 -31.75 7.03 -8.96
N LYS A 446 -30.57 7.53 -8.56
CA LYS A 446 -29.56 8.09 -9.45
C LYS A 446 -28.23 7.33 -9.34
N PRO A 447 -27.52 7.07 -10.44
CA PRO A 447 -26.21 6.42 -10.38
C PRO A 447 -25.17 7.40 -9.81
N ASN A 448 -24.40 6.94 -8.82
CA ASN A 448 -23.21 7.68 -8.41
C ASN A 448 -22.10 7.55 -9.45
N ARG A 449 -21.12 8.44 -9.36
CA ARG A 449 -19.87 8.38 -10.10
C ARG A 449 -18.75 8.03 -9.13
N ILE A 450 -17.99 7.00 -9.44
CA ILE A 450 -16.88 6.55 -8.60
C ILE A 450 -15.58 6.84 -9.33
N TYR A 451 -14.77 7.73 -8.76
CA TYR A 451 -13.47 8.08 -9.29
C TYR A 451 -12.37 7.46 -8.44
N ARG A 452 -11.45 6.74 -9.07
CA ARG A 452 -10.27 6.18 -8.43
C ARG A 452 -9.12 7.15 -8.54
N LEU A 453 -8.68 7.62 -7.38
CA LEU A 453 -7.48 8.43 -7.19
C LEU A 453 -6.31 7.49 -6.87
N VAL A 454 -5.22 7.62 -7.63
CA VAL A 454 -3.97 6.90 -7.37
C VAL A 454 -2.97 7.88 -6.79
N TRP A 455 -2.72 7.74 -5.50
CA TRP A 455 -1.84 8.57 -4.70
C TRP A 455 -0.41 8.05 -4.76
N GLN A 456 0.54 8.93 -5.07
CA GLN A 456 1.96 8.64 -4.94
C GLN A 456 2.77 9.94 -4.79
N SER A 457 3.56 10.00 -3.74
CA SER A 457 4.53 11.06 -3.48
C SER A 457 5.93 10.61 -3.88
N TRP A 458 6.74 11.51 -4.44
CA TRP A 458 8.14 11.25 -4.80
C TRP A 458 9.10 11.78 -3.74
N SER A 459 8.69 12.82 -3.01
CA SER A 459 9.47 13.47 -1.95
C SER A 459 9.26 12.85 -0.56
N ILE A 460 8.03 12.40 -0.27
CA ILE A 460 7.59 11.86 1.01
C ILE A 460 7.21 10.38 0.87
N PRO A 461 7.59 9.52 1.81
CA PRO A 461 7.16 8.13 1.80
C PRO A 461 5.71 8.05 2.25
N LEU A 462 4.79 7.94 1.30
CA LEU A 462 3.36 7.85 1.61
C LEU A 462 3.06 6.54 2.35
N SER A 463 2.46 6.64 3.53
CA SER A 463 1.92 5.48 4.27
C SER A 463 0.43 5.31 4.00
N ARG A 464 -0.13 4.15 4.36
CA ARG A 464 -1.57 3.90 4.21
C ARG A 464 -2.41 4.89 5.04
N ASN A 465 -1.98 5.14 6.27
CA ASN A 465 -2.68 6.03 7.20
C ASN A 465 -2.59 7.47 6.72
N LEU A 466 -1.40 7.91 6.30
CA LEU A 466 -1.20 9.25 5.77
C LEU A 466 -2.02 9.49 4.49
N CYS A 467 -2.06 8.50 3.59
CA CYS A 467 -2.93 8.56 2.42
C CYS A 467 -4.41 8.68 2.77
N ASN A 468 -4.88 8.05 3.85
CA ASN A 468 -6.27 8.22 4.30
C ASN A 468 -6.52 9.64 4.78
N VAL A 469 -5.62 10.18 5.60
CA VAL A 469 -5.72 11.54 6.12
C VAL A 469 -5.82 12.53 4.97
N PHE A 470 -4.91 12.46 3.99
CA PHE A 470 -4.96 13.33 2.80
C PHE A 470 -6.21 13.15 1.95
N HIS A 471 -6.71 11.91 1.83
CA HIS A 471 -7.91 11.66 1.06
C HIS A 471 -9.17 12.24 1.74
N GLU A 472 -9.27 12.18 3.06
CA GLU A 472 -10.37 12.80 3.81
C GLU A 472 -10.24 14.33 3.86
N GLU A 473 -9.04 14.87 4.06
CA GLU A 473 -8.77 16.32 3.99
C GLU A 473 -9.19 16.88 2.62
N MET A 474 -8.80 16.20 1.53
CA MET A 474 -9.23 16.56 0.17
C MET A 474 -10.75 16.60 0.03
N LYS A 475 -11.49 15.62 0.58
CA LYS A 475 -12.97 15.62 0.53
C LYS A 475 -13.56 16.83 1.24
N LEU A 476 -13.06 17.16 2.43
CA LEU A 476 -13.53 18.34 3.18
C LEU A 476 -13.26 19.63 2.40
N MET A 477 -12.07 19.77 1.81
CA MET A 477 -11.70 20.93 0.98
C MET A 477 -12.59 21.03 -0.28
N LEU A 478 -12.91 19.90 -0.91
CA LEU A 478 -13.84 19.88 -2.05
C LEU A 478 -15.23 20.37 -1.65
N ILE A 479 -15.76 19.90 -0.53
CA ILE A 479 -17.09 20.32 -0.03
C ILE A 479 -17.09 21.84 0.21
N ASN A 480 -16.10 22.35 0.95
CA ASN A 480 -16.02 23.77 1.29
C ASN A 480 -15.90 24.66 0.05
N ARG A 481 -15.00 24.33 -0.88
CA ARG A 481 -14.82 25.12 -2.11
C ARG A 481 -16.00 25.04 -3.06
N PHE A 482 -16.69 23.90 -3.09
CA PHE A 482 -17.89 23.74 -3.89
C PHE A 482 -19.03 24.62 -3.34
N LEU A 483 -19.19 24.68 -2.02
CA LEU A 483 -20.15 25.58 -1.36
C LEU A 483 -19.81 27.05 -1.63
N GLU A 484 -18.55 27.47 -1.48
CA GLU A 484 -18.14 28.86 -1.70
C GLU A 484 -18.35 29.34 -3.13
N LYS A 485 -18.04 28.51 -4.13
CA LYS A 485 -18.04 28.91 -5.55
C LYS A 485 -19.36 28.63 -6.29
N HIS A 486 -20.20 27.71 -5.81
CA HIS A 486 -21.32 27.16 -6.58
C HIS A 486 -22.62 26.95 -5.78
N LEU A 487 -22.87 27.78 -4.74
CA LEU A 487 -24.14 27.85 -3.99
C LEU A 487 -25.40 27.89 -4.89
N GLU A 488 -25.33 28.52 -6.07
CA GLU A 488 -26.45 28.62 -7.01
C GLU A 488 -26.74 27.32 -7.79
N MET A 489 -25.83 26.34 -7.77
CA MET A 489 -25.96 25.07 -8.49
C MET A 489 -26.47 23.93 -7.60
N THR A 490 -26.40 24.11 -6.28
CA THR A 490 -27.19 23.32 -5.34
C THR A 490 -28.62 23.84 -5.40
N ASN A 491 -29.59 22.99 -5.77
CA ASN A 491 -31.01 23.37 -5.71
C ASN A 491 -31.27 24.10 -4.37
N ASN A 492 -31.82 25.31 -4.44
CA ASN A 492 -32.14 26.21 -3.31
C ASN A 492 -33.05 25.62 -2.20
N ASN A 493 -33.25 24.30 -2.17
CA ASN A 493 -34.02 23.57 -1.17
C ASN A 493 -33.18 22.69 -0.23
N VAL A 494 -31.85 22.61 -0.38
CA VAL A 494 -31.04 21.93 0.64
C VAL A 494 -30.58 22.95 1.67
N ARG A 495 -31.42 23.15 2.70
CA ARG A 495 -31.01 23.85 3.92
C ARG A 495 -30.06 22.92 4.67
N PHE A 496 -28.76 23.07 4.41
CA PHE A 496 -27.67 22.24 4.94
C PHE A 496 -27.43 22.39 6.46
N ASP A 497 -28.35 23.01 7.20
CA ASP A 497 -28.32 23.09 8.67
C ASP A 497 -28.46 21.71 9.33
N GLU A 498 -28.99 20.69 8.62
CA GLU A 498 -29.10 19.30 9.11
C GLU A 498 -27.86 18.43 8.85
N TRP A 499 -26.90 18.89 8.04
CA TRP A 499 -25.65 18.16 7.73
C TRP A 499 -24.43 18.71 8.46
N LYS A 500 -24.66 19.62 9.42
CA LYS A 500 -23.73 19.85 10.53
C LYS A 500 -23.90 18.72 11.56
N GLU A 501 -23.43 17.52 11.23
CA GLU A 501 -22.86 16.71 12.31
C GLU A 501 -21.62 17.46 12.80
N LYS A 502 -21.68 17.86 14.07
CA LYS A 502 -20.77 18.76 14.76
C LYS A 502 -19.30 18.56 14.38
N PRO A 503 -18.65 19.55 13.74
CA PRO A 503 -17.25 19.80 14.01
C PRO A 503 -17.14 20.15 15.49
N SER A 504 -16.30 19.40 16.19
CA SER A 504 -15.90 19.65 17.56
C SER A 504 -15.09 20.94 17.65
N GLU A 505 -15.74 22.09 17.70
CA GLU A 505 -15.10 23.35 18.07
C GLU A 505 -16.06 24.20 18.91
N GLU A 506 -15.74 24.35 20.18
CA GLU A 506 -15.49 25.70 20.67
C GLU A 506 -14.13 25.68 21.37
N VAL A 507 -13.22 26.39 20.70
CA VAL A 507 -11.87 26.72 21.11
C VAL A 507 -11.92 27.64 22.32
N GLN A 508 -10.94 27.44 23.19
CA GLN A 508 -10.48 28.36 24.21
C GLN A 508 -10.63 29.83 23.82
N GLU A 509 -11.26 30.61 24.70
CA GLU A 509 -10.80 31.89 25.25
C GLU A 509 -11.97 32.43 26.10
N GLN A 510 -11.85 32.92 27.34
CA GLN A 510 -10.72 33.46 28.09
C GLN A 510 -11.23 33.76 29.52
N VAL A 511 -10.30 33.88 30.48
CA VAL A 511 -10.38 34.60 31.77
C VAL A 511 -11.05 33.96 33.01
N ASP A 512 -10.15 33.70 33.96
CA ASP A 512 -10.22 33.78 35.42
C ASP A 512 -11.49 34.21 36.18
N ALA A 513 -11.64 33.51 37.32
CA ALA A 513 -12.11 33.98 38.62
C ALA A 513 -13.55 34.48 38.78
N SER A 514 -14.39 33.65 39.41
CA SER A 514 -15.07 34.01 40.67
C SER A 514 -15.75 32.80 41.30
N LYS A 515 -15.47 32.59 42.59
CA LYS A 515 -16.35 31.86 43.51
C LYS A 515 -17.65 32.67 43.67
N SER A 516 -18.80 32.01 43.59
CA SER A 516 -19.99 32.39 44.36
C SER A 516 -21.04 31.28 44.32
N GLU A 517 -21.28 30.71 45.51
CA GLU A 517 -22.61 30.34 46.06
C GLU A 517 -23.34 29.19 45.35
N ASP A 518 -23.20 27.95 45.82
CA ASP A 518 -23.91 27.41 46.99
C ASP A 518 -25.42 27.71 46.94
N PHE A 519 -26.14 26.81 46.24
CA PHE A 519 -27.59 26.78 46.21
C PHE A 519 -28.05 25.41 46.71
N ASP A 520 -27.94 25.21 48.02
CA ASP A 520 -28.57 24.09 48.72
C ASP A 520 -30.07 24.35 48.86
N LEU A 521 -30.87 23.67 48.03
CA LEU A 521 -32.32 23.79 47.99
C LEU A 521 -33.04 22.83 48.96
N PHE A 522 -32.31 22.11 49.82
CA PHE A 522 -32.91 21.15 50.75
C PHE A 522 -32.28 21.22 52.15
N GLY A 523 -32.42 22.38 52.78
CA GLY A 523 -32.24 22.52 54.23
C GLY A 523 -33.53 22.18 55.00
N SER A 524 -33.58 21.01 55.62
CA SER A 524 -34.35 20.82 56.87
C SER A 524 -33.77 19.73 57.78
N SER A 525 -33.23 20.20 58.90
CA SER A 525 -33.12 19.64 60.27
C SER A 525 -32.36 18.34 60.54
N ASP A 526 -31.18 18.54 61.15
CA ASP A 526 -30.62 17.90 62.36
C ASP A 526 -31.44 16.76 63.02
N GLU A 527 -30.81 15.58 63.14
CA GLU A 527 -30.51 14.91 64.42
C GLU A 527 -29.72 13.61 64.14
N GLU A 528 -28.76 13.35 65.02
CA GLU A 528 -27.70 12.33 65.00
C GLU A 528 -28.14 10.92 64.55
N ASP A 529 -27.28 10.24 63.78
CA ASP A 529 -27.12 8.78 63.75
C ASP A 529 -25.91 8.43 62.86
N GLU A 530 -24.80 7.97 63.45
CA GLU A 530 -23.65 7.41 62.70
C GLU A 530 -24.07 6.25 61.77
N GLU A 531 -25.19 5.61 62.09
CA GLU A 531 -25.79 4.55 61.28
C GLU A 531 -26.41 5.08 59.99
N LYS A 532 -26.99 6.29 59.97
CA LYS A 532 -27.48 6.91 58.72
C LYS A 532 -26.35 7.37 57.82
N GLN A 533 -25.22 7.81 58.36
CA GLN A 533 -24.03 8.11 57.57
C GLN A 533 -23.44 6.83 56.96
N ARG A 534 -23.36 5.73 57.72
CA ARG A 534 -22.97 4.42 57.15
C ARG A 534 -23.95 3.94 56.09
N ILE A 535 -25.27 4.05 56.30
CA ILE A 535 -26.28 3.68 55.29
C ILE A 535 -26.20 4.62 54.08
N ARG A 536 -25.88 5.90 54.25
CA ARG A 536 -25.70 6.85 53.14
C ARG A 536 -24.43 6.57 52.36
N GLU A 537 -23.32 6.24 53.03
CA GLU A 537 -22.08 5.79 52.38
C GLU A 537 -22.24 4.42 51.71
N GLU A 538 -22.97 3.50 52.32
CA GLU A 538 -23.24 2.18 51.79
C GLU A 538 -24.21 2.27 50.61
N ARG A 539 -25.20 3.17 50.67
CA ARG A 539 -26.05 3.55 49.52
C ARG A 539 -25.26 4.30 48.46
N LEU A 540 -24.33 5.20 48.79
CA LEU A 540 -23.46 5.89 47.83
C LEU A 540 -22.46 4.92 47.18
N LYS A 541 -21.93 3.94 47.92
CA LYS A 541 -21.10 2.84 47.40
C LYS A 541 -21.92 1.87 46.57
N ALA A 542 -23.17 1.59 46.95
CA ALA A 542 -24.11 0.81 46.14
C ALA A 542 -24.52 1.58 44.88
N TYR A 543 -24.74 2.89 44.96
CA TYR A 543 -24.99 3.76 43.81
C TYR A 543 -23.76 3.92 42.94
N ALA A 544 -22.54 3.97 43.49
CA ALA A 544 -21.28 3.99 42.73
C ALA A 544 -21.02 2.63 42.06
N LYS A 545 -21.27 1.51 42.74
CA LYS A 545 -21.25 0.17 42.16
C LYS A 545 -22.35 -0.02 41.11
N ASN A 546 -23.53 0.56 41.30
CA ASN A 546 -24.63 0.51 40.34
C ASN A 546 -24.46 1.51 39.18
N LYS A 547 -23.73 2.60 39.38
CA LYS A 547 -23.34 3.57 38.34
C LYS A 547 -22.13 3.06 37.53
N ALA A 548 -21.22 2.30 38.16
CA ALA A 548 -20.19 1.51 37.48
C ALA A 548 -20.75 0.24 36.80
N LYS A 549 -21.94 -0.23 37.22
CA LYS A 549 -22.71 -1.30 36.56
C LYS A 549 -23.78 -0.78 35.61
N LYS A 550 -23.92 0.54 35.41
CA LYS A 550 -24.59 1.03 34.22
C LYS A 550 -23.63 0.73 33.07
N PRO A 551 -24.00 -0.11 32.10
CA PRO A 551 -23.15 -0.27 30.93
C PRO A 551 -23.17 1.08 30.20
N GLU A 552 -22.09 1.86 30.34
CA GLU A 552 -21.57 2.57 29.18
C GLU A 552 -21.52 1.53 28.07
N GLY A 553 -22.20 1.77 26.94
CA GLY A 553 -22.52 0.72 25.98
C GLY A 553 -21.29 -0.10 25.60
N ILE A 554 -21.11 -1.26 26.23
CA ILE A 554 -19.98 -2.15 25.97
C ILE A 554 -20.24 -2.73 24.59
N ALA A 555 -19.53 -2.23 23.60
CA ALA A 555 -19.59 -2.77 22.26
C ALA A 555 -19.11 -4.23 22.32
N LYS A 556 -20.00 -5.16 21.99
CA LYS A 556 -19.69 -6.57 21.91
C LYS A 556 -19.63 -6.97 20.45
N SER A 557 -18.82 -7.95 20.12
CA SER A 557 -18.75 -8.50 18.77
C SER A 557 -18.96 -10.01 18.84
N SER A 558 -19.93 -10.50 18.08
CA SER A 558 -20.17 -11.92 17.83
C SER A 558 -19.42 -12.33 16.56
N ILE A 559 -18.51 -13.29 16.70
CA ILE A 559 -17.55 -13.68 15.67
C ILE A 559 -17.74 -15.16 15.39
N ILE A 560 -17.78 -15.52 14.11
CA ILE A 560 -17.80 -16.91 13.66
C ILE A 560 -16.42 -17.20 13.05
N MET A 561 -15.71 -18.15 13.63
CA MET A 561 -14.34 -18.52 13.23
C MET A 561 -14.30 -19.95 12.72
N ASP A 562 -13.61 -20.15 11.61
CA ASP A 562 -13.31 -21.44 11.01
C ASP A 562 -11.89 -21.86 11.38
N ILE A 563 -11.78 -22.91 12.19
CA ILE A 563 -10.51 -23.48 12.65
C ILE A 563 -10.20 -24.69 11.78
N LYS A 564 -9.12 -24.58 11.00
CA LYS A 564 -8.71 -25.61 10.04
C LYS A 564 -7.70 -26.57 10.67
N PRO A 565 -7.94 -27.90 10.60
CA PRO A 565 -6.94 -28.89 11.01
C PRO A 565 -5.79 -28.97 10.00
N TRP A 566 -4.70 -29.64 10.41
CA TRP A 566 -3.59 -29.97 9.52
C TRP A 566 -3.94 -31.05 8.51
N ASP A 567 -4.71 -32.07 8.91
CA ASP A 567 -5.10 -33.21 8.07
C ASP A 567 -6.40 -33.89 8.55
N ASP A 568 -6.96 -34.78 7.74
CA ASP A 568 -8.18 -35.57 8.00
C ASP A 568 -8.09 -36.56 9.18
N THR A 569 -6.87 -36.83 9.65
CA THR A 569 -6.57 -37.68 10.82
C THR A 569 -6.67 -36.95 12.16
N THR A 570 -6.86 -35.62 12.17
CA THR A 570 -6.90 -34.81 13.40
C THR A 570 -8.21 -35.02 14.18
N ASN A 571 -8.16 -35.29 15.49
CA ASN A 571 -9.37 -35.45 16.30
C ASN A 571 -10.07 -34.09 16.52
N MET A 572 -11.24 -33.93 15.89
CA MET A 572 -12.01 -32.69 15.92
C MET A 572 -12.66 -32.41 17.29
N GLU A 573 -12.99 -33.45 18.07
CA GLU A 573 -13.58 -33.28 19.41
C GLU A 573 -12.55 -32.75 20.41
N ASP A 574 -11.30 -33.21 20.30
CA ASP A 574 -10.21 -32.74 21.14
C ASP A 574 -9.80 -31.31 20.78
N MET A 575 -9.81 -30.97 19.48
CA MET A 575 -9.61 -29.59 19.02
C MET A 575 -10.67 -28.64 19.60
N GLU A 576 -11.95 -29.02 19.59
CA GLU A 576 -13.02 -28.19 20.18
C GLU A 576 -12.80 -27.98 21.69
N LYS A 577 -12.43 -29.02 22.43
CA LYS A 577 -12.16 -28.91 23.87
C LYS A 577 -10.99 -27.96 24.17
N LEU A 578 -9.91 -28.06 23.38
CA LEU A 578 -8.74 -27.21 23.53
C LEU A 578 -9.07 -25.75 23.23
N VAL A 579 -9.83 -25.47 22.16
CA VAL A 579 -10.28 -24.11 21.83
C VAL A 579 -11.16 -23.53 22.94
N ARG A 580 -12.06 -24.34 23.52
CA ARG A 580 -12.93 -23.92 24.63
C ARG A 580 -12.18 -23.73 25.96
N SER A 581 -11.00 -24.33 26.14
CA SER A 581 -10.19 -24.14 27.35
C SER A 581 -9.51 -22.77 27.45
N ILE A 582 -9.54 -21.96 26.37
CA ILE A 582 -9.03 -20.60 26.37
C ILE A 582 -10.03 -19.69 27.10
N GLU A 583 -9.71 -19.32 28.34
CA GLU A 583 -10.48 -18.39 29.18
C GLU A 583 -9.86 -16.99 29.19
N LYS A 584 -10.64 -15.96 28.84
CA LYS A 584 -10.27 -14.54 28.89
C LYS A 584 -11.44 -13.70 29.42
N ASP A 585 -11.13 -12.63 30.15
CA ASP A 585 -12.16 -11.68 30.60
C ASP A 585 -12.80 -10.98 29.39
N GLY A 586 -14.12 -11.10 29.26
CA GLY A 586 -14.87 -10.60 28.10
C GLY A 586 -14.98 -11.56 26.91
N LEU A 587 -14.52 -12.81 27.01
CA LEU A 587 -14.66 -13.84 25.96
C LEU A 587 -15.71 -14.90 26.36
N VAL A 588 -16.68 -15.15 25.49
CA VAL A 588 -17.70 -16.20 25.66
C VAL A 588 -17.76 -17.08 24.42
N TRP A 589 -17.53 -18.38 24.58
CA TRP A 589 -17.65 -19.35 23.49
C TRP A 589 -19.10 -19.78 23.27
N GLY A 590 -19.55 -19.75 22.01
CA GLY A 590 -20.88 -20.14 21.56
C GLY A 590 -20.95 -21.56 20.98
N GLY A 591 -21.93 -21.79 20.11
CA GLY A 591 -22.11 -23.05 19.41
C GLY A 591 -21.01 -23.33 18.39
N ALA A 592 -20.69 -24.61 18.17
CA ALA A 592 -19.75 -25.06 17.15
C ALA A 592 -20.42 -26.07 16.20
N LYS A 593 -19.97 -26.12 14.95
CA LYS A 593 -20.38 -27.12 13.95
C LYS A 593 -19.21 -27.50 13.05
N LEU A 594 -19.24 -28.71 12.50
CA LEU A 594 -18.24 -29.17 11.55
C LEU A 594 -18.73 -28.97 10.11
N VAL A 595 -17.95 -28.24 9.31
CA VAL A 595 -18.27 -27.94 7.90
C VAL A 595 -17.29 -28.68 6.98
N PRO A 596 -17.76 -29.51 6.03
CA PRO A 596 -16.87 -30.19 5.09
C PRO A 596 -16.28 -29.20 4.07
N LEU A 597 -14.96 -29.21 3.88
CA LEU A 597 -14.27 -28.30 2.95
C LEU A 597 -13.94 -29.01 1.62
N ALA A 598 -13.08 -30.04 1.65
CA ALA A 598 -12.74 -30.93 0.54
C ALA A 598 -11.84 -32.09 1.01
N TYR A 599 -11.73 -33.17 0.22
CA TYR A 599 -10.78 -34.28 0.44
C TYR A 599 -10.81 -34.91 1.85
N GLY A 600 -12.01 -35.06 2.44
CA GLY A 600 -12.16 -35.66 3.78
C GLY A 600 -11.93 -34.69 4.95
N ILE A 601 -11.38 -33.50 4.69
CA ILE A 601 -11.09 -32.49 5.72
C ILE A 601 -12.37 -31.76 6.14
N LYS A 602 -12.63 -31.74 7.45
CA LYS A 602 -13.72 -31.00 8.10
C LYS A 602 -13.14 -29.81 8.86
N VAL A 603 -13.77 -28.65 8.74
CA VAL A 603 -13.39 -27.41 9.44
C VAL A 603 -14.30 -27.22 10.65
N LEU A 604 -13.72 -26.83 11.79
CA LEU A 604 -14.48 -26.50 12.99
C LEU A 604 -14.92 -25.05 12.94
N GLN A 605 -16.21 -24.82 12.68
CA GLN A 605 -16.81 -23.48 12.72
C GLN A 605 -17.36 -23.23 14.13
N ILE A 606 -16.75 -22.31 14.88
CA ILE A 606 -17.12 -21.96 16.25
C ILE A 606 -17.51 -20.48 16.36
N ILE A 607 -18.56 -20.21 17.13
CA ILE A 607 -19.00 -18.84 17.43
C ILE A 607 -18.35 -18.40 18.74
N CYS A 608 -17.89 -17.16 18.84
CA CYS A 608 -17.53 -16.52 20.10
C CYS A 608 -18.12 -15.10 20.20
N VAL A 609 -18.31 -14.62 21.42
CA VAL A 609 -18.71 -13.25 21.71
C VAL A 609 -17.60 -12.61 22.52
N VAL A 610 -17.08 -11.47 22.03
CA VAL A 610 -15.99 -10.72 22.66
C VAL A 610 -16.45 -9.32 23.05
N GLU A 611 -15.87 -8.78 24.13
CA GLU A 611 -15.96 -7.36 24.49
C GLU A 611 -14.84 -6.58 23.79
N ASP A 612 -15.17 -5.66 22.87
CA ASP A 612 -14.22 -5.03 21.93
C ASP A 612 -13.12 -4.22 22.65
N GLU A 613 -13.41 -3.65 23.82
CA GLU A 613 -12.45 -2.87 24.60
C GLU A 613 -11.39 -3.74 25.30
N LYS A 614 -11.67 -5.03 25.53
CA LYS A 614 -10.83 -5.92 26.33
C LYS A 614 -10.13 -7.00 25.52
N VAL A 615 -10.81 -7.54 24.50
CA VAL A 615 -10.33 -8.69 23.74
C VAL A 615 -10.22 -8.30 22.27
N SER A 616 -8.99 -8.14 21.81
CA SER A 616 -8.71 -8.01 20.37
C SER A 616 -8.86 -9.37 19.68
N VAL A 617 -9.61 -9.39 18.58
CA VAL A 617 -9.85 -10.59 17.76
C VAL A 617 -8.56 -11.15 17.18
N ASP A 618 -7.65 -10.26 16.74
CA ASP A 618 -6.36 -10.68 16.21
C ASP A 618 -5.53 -11.39 17.29
N ASN A 619 -5.58 -10.90 18.54
CA ASN A 619 -4.91 -11.53 19.67
C ASN A 619 -5.53 -12.88 20.05
N LEU A 620 -6.86 -13.02 19.91
CA LEU A 620 -7.56 -14.28 20.14
C LEU A 620 -7.19 -15.33 19.08
N ILE A 621 -7.12 -14.92 17.80
CA ILE A 621 -6.70 -15.79 16.70
C ILE A 621 -5.24 -16.25 16.90
N GLU A 622 -4.35 -15.33 17.28
CA GLU A 622 -2.96 -15.64 17.57
C GLU A 622 -2.85 -16.65 18.71
N GLN A 623 -3.59 -16.46 19.80
CA GLN A 623 -3.55 -17.37 20.94
C GLN A 623 -4.04 -18.79 20.59
N ILE A 624 -5.11 -18.92 19.80
CA ILE A 624 -5.61 -20.24 19.36
C ILE A 624 -4.55 -20.98 18.53
N ILE A 625 -3.80 -20.26 17.70
CA ILE A 625 -2.74 -20.83 16.85
C ILE A 625 -1.48 -21.17 17.68
N GLU A 626 -1.17 -20.38 18.70
CA GLU A 626 0.03 -20.56 19.53
C GLU A 626 -0.13 -21.65 20.60
N GLU A 627 -1.31 -21.79 21.22
CA GLU A 627 -1.55 -22.77 22.28
C GLU A 627 -1.90 -24.17 21.73
N ILE A 628 -2.36 -24.25 20.47
CA ILE A 628 -2.79 -25.52 19.85
C ILE A 628 -2.07 -25.76 18.50
N PRO A 629 -0.72 -25.68 18.43
CA PRO A 629 0.02 -25.71 17.17
C PRO A 629 -0.05 -27.07 16.45
N ASP A 630 -0.22 -28.16 17.21
CA ASP A 630 -0.22 -29.53 16.68
C ASP A 630 -1.54 -29.89 15.99
N HIS A 631 -2.64 -29.21 16.32
CA HIS A 631 -3.97 -29.51 15.78
C HIS A 631 -4.48 -28.44 14.81
N VAL A 632 -4.09 -27.17 14.97
CA VAL A 632 -4.61 -26.04 14.18
C VAL A 632 -3.59 -25.58 13.14
N GLN A 633 -3.97 -25.60 11.87
CA GLN A 633 -3.18 -25.06 10.76
C GLN A 633 -3.38 -23.55 10.60
N SER A 634 -4.64 -23.10 10.66
CA SER A 634 -5.03 -21.70 10.51
C SER A 634 -6.43 -21.47 11.05
N VAL A 635 -6.71 -20.21 11.41
CA VAL A 635 -8.03 -19.75 11.82
C VAL A 635 -8.45 -18.63 10.88
N ASP A 636 -9.62 -18.75 10.28
CA ASP A 636 -10.21 -17.74 9.39
C ASP A 636 -11.50 -17.18 10.01
N ILE A 637 -11.73 -15.88 9.87
CA ILE A 637 -13.00 -15.26 10.28
C ILE A 637 -14.02 -15.45 9.16
N VAL A 638 -15.14 -16.09 9.46
CA VAL A 638 -16.25 -16.29 8.53
C VAL A 638 -17.24 -15.14 8.59
N ALA A 639 -17.57 -14.71 9.80
CA ALA A 639 -18.48 -13.59 10.02
C ALA A 639 -18.05 -12.82 11.27
N PHE A 640 -18.26 -11.51 11.23
CA PHE A 640 -17.99 -10.60 12.33
C PHE A 640 -19.19 -9.66 12.45
N ASN A 641 -19.95 -9.79 13.53
CA ASN A 641 -21.17 -9.03 13.80
C ASN A 641 -20.98 -8.22 15.07
N LYS A 642 -21.06 -6.89 14.99
CA LYS A 642 -21.13 -6.04 16.18
C LYS A 642 -22.54 -6.14 16.78
N ILE A 643 -22.63 -6.38 18.09
CA ILE A 643 -23.87 -6.61 18.85
C ILE A 643 -24.00 -5.69 20.06
#